data_AF-A0A7V3FUD4-F1
#
_entry.id   AF-A0A7V3FUD4-F1
#
_cell.length_a   1.000
_cell.length_b   1.000
_cell.length_c   1.000
_cell.angle_alpha   90.00
_cell.angle_beta   90.00
_cell.angle_gamma   90.00
#
_symmetry.space_group_name_H-M   'P 1'
#
loop_
_entity.id
_entity.type
_entity.pdbx_description
1 polymer ?
#
loop_
_entity_poly.entity_id
_entity_poly.type
_entity_poly.pdbx_seq_one_letter_code
_entity_poly.pdbx_strand_id
1 'polypeptide(L)'
;IMVYSSPLAIVTNILSLSILSVLSFSPKTSVIVSLFLSFCSIGSSTVMMILDMIKRRRNNKETENKRPIYVKVLMFMIVAVVTILFFVMYQNSSPLFKDFTKNINLDFISVPWLFFTLGGLLLLYGFYYARHLGSLTSSEGDISDELDKEKALSPGFFNRLFKEDTEMMTGVALFAVLNLMLLVLNALDLNYLWFDGTLPEGIKHKEFVHDGVGTLILSVILAILIILYFFRGRLNYNAANKWLRWFTYIWIAQNAFMIFSTAYRMNLYIEESGISYKKIGVYVYLGLTLIGLASTFIKVAKQKSNWYLFRVNPQAYYAVMVLSCLINWDLYITHFNINKAIHENKKLEKYYLVDLSFKNLPDLLMLNDSIKAYDDYEARDYYFSLRGTYFYSFKSGLDKKLYDFLKDYNTDSDWQSYCVEKRRVYNEIVDLNAKGEIKSLELNNEYSIATLQPIYPLDNIQELRLDNNVMRDVKELSHFPKLKKISLRSNTIDSIHAFPELKLLEDLDLSGNTLSGIAALKNAPSIKALRLESTSLTDVSALPDFQNLEFLDISNNSLRDFSSLSRYKKLMDLNIGSTFNARLDSFPALENLKYLDLNSNGITASNSSEIFNKFKFSSQLNSLNLNNNQIGNFYACINETSGQALFPSLEKLYAYNNSIYSLAGIGVFTQLKELHINSNNIKEIEPLFKLSKLQTLNLSNNPLQDIEGIEQLKQLSDLNLRACHVRSGLDELQQLNNLSVLDVSEMGLYSLDVFTSIPSLTKLYAVQNNIRSLKGIEKLENLQELHL
;
A
#
# COMPACT_ATOMS: atom_id res chain seq x y z
N ILE A 1 21.64 14.96 0.90
CA ILE A 1 21.88 13.62 0.31
C ILE A 1 22.38 12.67 1.41
N MET A 2 23.57 12.90 1.98
CA MET A 2 24.14 12.03 3.05
C MET A 2 23.31 11.90 4.34
N VAL A 3 22.55 12.93 4.74
CA VAL A 3 21.78 12.87 6.01
C VAL A 3 20.43 12.18 5.78
N TYR A 4 19.51 12.84 5.07
CA TYR A 4 18.12 12.39 4.91
C TYR A 4 17.79 11.71 3.58
N SER A 5 18.70 11.63 2.60
CA SER A 5 18.42 11.13 1.24
C SER A 5 17.08 11.64 0.63
N SER A 6 16.78 12.94 0.81
CA SER A 6 15.54 13.54 0.32
C SER A 6 15.67 13.97 -1.15
N PRO A 7 14.66 13.73 -2.01
CA PRO A 7 14.62 14.26 -3.38
C PRO A 7 14.77 15.78 -3.42
N LEU A 8 14.19 16.48 -2.44
CA LEU A 8 14.32 17.94 -2.29
C LEU A 8 15.80 18.33 -2.11
N ALA A 9 16.54 17.58 -1.30
CA ALA A 9 17.96 17.85 -1.09
C ALA A 9 18.79 17.60 -2.36
N ILE A 10 18.44 16.62 -3.18
CA ILE A 10 19.12 16.38 -4.48
C ILE A 10 18.92 17.59 -5.39
N VAL A 11 17.67 18.01 -5.59
CA VAL A 11 17.32 19.16 -6.44
C VAL A 11 17.98 20.43 -5.92
N THR A 12 17.90 20.70 -4.62
CA THR A 12 18.52 21.90 -4.02
C THR A 12 20.03 21.90 -4.20
N ASN A 13 20.72 20.76 -4.07
CA ASN A 13 22.17 20.70 -4.30
C ASN A 13 22.54 21.01 -5.76
N ILE A 14 21.77 20.51 -6.73
CA ILE A 14 21.99 20.82 -8.16
C ILE A 14 21.81 22.32 -8.41
N LEU A 15 20.79 22.94 -7.82
CA LEU A 15 20.56 24.38 -7.91
C LEU A 15 21.70 25.17 -7.24
N SER A 16 22.14 24.76 -6.05
CA SER A 16 23.25 25.40 -5.33
C SER A 16 24.55 25.37 -6.14
N LEU A 17 24.92 24.22 -6.73
CA LEU A 17 26.08 24.09 -7.59
C LEU A 17 25.97 24.98 -8.84
N SER A 18 24.79 25.03 -9.44
CA SER A 18 24.51 25.88 -10.60
C SER A 18 24.69 27.36 -10.28
N ILE A 19 24.13 27.82 -9.15
CA ILE A 19 24.29 29.20 -8.69
C ILE A 19 25.77 29.50 -8.36
N LEU A 20 26.44 28.61 -7.61
CA LEU A 20 27.83 28.78 -7.20
C LEU A 20 28.77 28.91 -8.41
N SER A 21 28.52 28.13 -9.47
CA SER A 21 29.34 28.17 -10.69
C SER A 21 29.40 29.56 -11.31
N VAL A 22 28.27 30.27 -11.37
CA VAL A 22 28.20 31.63 -11.95
C VAL A 22 28.70 32.68 -10.97
N LEU A 23 28.38 32.55 -9.68
CA LEU A 23 28.86 33.49 -8.66
C LEU A 23 30.39 33.50 -8.54
N SER A 24 31.07 32.40 -8.90
CA SER A 24 32.54 32.31 -8.85
C SER A 24 33.27 33.34 -9.72
N PHE A 25 32.66 33.78 -10.82
CA PHE A 25 33.24 34.77 -11.73
C PHE A 25 32.37 36.01 -11.93
N SER A 26 31.12 36.01 -11.46
CA SER A 26 30.20 37.15 -11.53
C SER A 26 29.40 37.27 -10.22
N PRO A 27 30.02 37.74 -9.12
CA PRO A 27 29.39 37.74 -7.79
C PRO A 27 28.17 38.66 -7.65
N LYS A 28 27.95 39.57 -8.62
CA LYS A 28 26.84 40.53 -8.61
C LYS A 28 25.57 40.04 -9.34
N THR A 29 25.58 38.85 -9.96
CA THR A 29 24.44 38.35 -10.74
C THR A 29 23.31 37.84 -9.86
N SER A 30 22.07 37.98 -10.32
CA SER A 30 20.91 37.45 -9.59
C SER A 30 20.87 35.92 -9.63
N VAL A 31 20.13 35.30 -8.71
CA VAL A 31 19.92 33.85 -8.69
C VAL A 31 19.30 33.34 -9.99
N ILE A 32 18.31 34.05 -10.56
CA ILE A 32 17.65 33.65 -11.82
C ILE A 32 18.65 33.65 -12.98
N VAL A 33 19.38 34.75 -13.15
CA VAL A 33 20.35 34.87 -14.25
C VAL A 33 21.51 33.89 -14.05
N SER A 34 21.92 33.65 -12.80
CA SER A 34 22.92 32.63 -12.48
C SER A 34 22.47 31.23 -12.88
N LEU A 35 21.22 30.85 -12.56
CA LEU A 35 20.65 29.57 -12.97
C LEU A 35 20.55 29.48 -14.50
N PHE A 36 20.00 30.50 -15.16
CA PHE A 36 19.88 30.54 -16.62
C PHE A 36 21.23 30.38 -17.32
N LEU A 37 22.23 31.16 -16.90
CA LEU A 37 23.58 31.08 -17.45
C LEU A 37 24.24 29.73 -17.19
N SER A 38 24.06 29.17 -15.98
CA SER A 38 24.55 27.83 -15.65
C SER A 38 23.93 26.78 -16.57
N PHE A 39 22.61 26.77 -16.75
CA PHE A 39 21.94 25.81 -17.65
C PHE A 39 22.35 25.99 -19.12
N CYS A 40 22.46 27.23 -19.61
CA CYS A 40 22.99 27.50 -20.96
C CYS A 40 24.44 27.01 -21.11
N SER A 41 25.26 27.17 -20.07
CA SER A 41 26.64 26.70 -20.07
C SER A 41 26.71 25.18 -20.09
N ILE A 42 25.94 24.51 -19.22
CA ILE A 42 25.81 23.05 -19.20
C ILE A 42 25.37 22.54 -20.58
N GLY A 43 24.32 23.11 -21.17
CA GLY A 43 23.81 22.66 -22.48
C GLY A 43 24.76 22.94 -23.66
N SER A 44 25.60 23.96 -23.58
CA SER A 44 26.57 24.29 -24.65
C SER A 44 27.98 23.73 -24.41
N SER A 45 28.23 23.15 -23.24
CA SER A 45 29.54 22.65 -22.79
C SER A 45 30.23 21.73 -23.80
N THR A 46 29.49 20.77 -24.37
CA THR A 46 30.04 19.76 -25.29
C THR A 46 30.49 20.38 -26.61
N VAL A 47 29.67 21.26 -27.18
CA VAL A 47 29.97 21.98 -28.43
C VAL A 47 31.15 22.92 -28.22
N MET A 48 31.18 23.64 -27.09
CA MET A 48 32.23 24.60 -26.80
C MET A 48 33.56 23.93 -26.47
N MET A 49 33.55 22.79 -25.76
CA MET A 49 34.76 22.00 -25.55
C MET A 49 35.40 21.63 -26.90
N ILE A 50 34.60 21.21 -27.88
CA ILE A 50 35.08 20.90 -29.24
C ILE A 50 35.62 22.15 -29.92
N LEU A 51 34.89 23.28 -29.87
CA LEU A 51 35.32 24.54 -30.47
C LEU A 51 36.61 25.09 -29.84
N ASP A 52 36.77 25.02 -28.52
CA ASP A 52 37.99 25.42 -27.81
C ASP A 52 39.16 24.49 -28.14
N MET A 53 38.92 23.19 -28.27
CA MET A 53 39.94 22.25 -28.76
C MET A 53 40.40 22.62 -30.19
N ILE A 54 39.47 23.00 -31.07
CA ILE A 54 39.77 23.45 -32.44
C ILE A 54 40.53 24.79 -32.42
N LYS A 55 40.10 25.74 -31.60
CA LYS A 55 40.72 27.07 -31.48
C LYS A 55 42.11 27.01 -30.87
N ARG A 56 42.32 26.21 -29.82
CA ARG A 56 43.66 25.95 -29.24
C ARG A 56 44.59 25.28 -30.27
N ARG A 57 44.09 24.34 -31.08
CA ARG A 57 44.87 23.76 -32.20
C ARG A 57 45.24 24.80 -33.26
N ARG A 58 44.37 25.78 -33.53
CA ARG A 58 44.62 26.85 -34.49
C ARG A 58 45.61 27.89 -33.98
N ASN A 59 45.51 28.30 -32.71
CA ASN A 59 46.42 29.29 -32.10
C ASN A 59 47.81 28.71 -31.76
N ASN A 60 47.92 27.42 -31.43
CA ASN A 60 49.22 26.76 -31.20
C ASN A 60 50.00 26.45 -32.49
N LYS A 61 49.52 26.86 -33.67
CA LYS A 61 50.31 26.74 -34.92
C LYS A 61 51.45 27.77 -35.01
N GLU A 62 51.50 28.78 -34.14
CA GLU A 62 52.54 29.84 -34.20
C GLU A 62 53.65 29.72 -33.16
N THR A 63 53.60 28.82 -32.18
CA THR A 63 54.74 28.57 -31.28
C THR A 63 54.87 27.08 -30.91
N GLU A 64 56.05 26.55 -31.21
CA GLU A 64 56.61 25.23 -30.85
C GLU A 64 56.08 23.94 -31.52
N ASN A 65 57.07 23.20 -32.02
CA ASN A 65 57.06 21.87 -32.60
C ASN A 65 56.65 20.79 -31.56
N LYS A 66 55.40 20.82 -31.06
CA LYS A 66 54.88 19.80 -30.13
C LYS A 66 54.33 18.61 -30.92
N ARG A 67 54.90 17.41 -30.64
CA ARG A 67 54.47 16.12 -31.21
C ARG A 67 52.94 15.99 -31.13
N PRO A 68 52.27 15.49 -32.20
CA PRO A 68 50.83 15.48 -32.27
C PRO A 68 50.21 14.56 -31.21
N ILE A 69 49.00 14.88 -30.76
CA ILE A 69 48.32 14.20 -29.63
C ILE A 69 48.25 12.67 -29.83
N TYR A 70 48.09 12.19 -31.06
CA TYR A 70 48.07 10.75 -31.34
C TYR A 70 49.42 10.09 -31.02
N VAL A 71 50.55 10.79 -31.10
CA VAL A 71 51.87 10.28 -30.67
C VAL A 71 51.95 10.19 -29.16
N LYS A 72 51.35 11.14 -28.41
CA LYS A 72 51.27 11.04 -26.95
C LYS A 72 50.34 9.92 -26.49
N VAL A 73 49.19 9.77 -27.14
CA VAL A 73 48.26 8.66 -26.90
C VAL A 73 48.91 7.33 -27.28
N LEU A 74 49.61 7.26 -28.41
CA LEU A 74 50.36 6.08 -28.83
C LEU A 74 51.49 5.74 -27.85
N MET A 75 52.26 6.74 -27.38
CA MET A 75 53.27 6.52 -26.35
C MET A 75 52.65 6.03 -25.04
N PHE A 76 51.51 6.58 -24.63
CA PHE A 76 50.80 6.11 -23.43
C PHE A 76 50.26 4.68 -23.62
N MET A 77 49.74 4.35 -24.80
CA MET A 77 49.33 2.99 -25.15
C MET A 77 50.51 2.03 -25.17
N ILE A 78 51.66 2.44 -25.70
CA ILE A 78 52.89 1.63 -25.65
C ILE A 78 53.31 1.39 -24.21
N VAL A 79 53.34 2.44 -23.37
CA VAL A 79 53.64 2.29 -21.93
C VAL A 79 52.64 1.35 -21.27
N ALA A 80 51.33 1.53 -21.49
CA ALA A 80 50.30 0.68 -20.91
C ALA A 80 50.44 -0.78 -21.36
N VAL A 81 50.65 -1.04 -22.66
CA VAL A 81 50.84 -2.38 -23.21
C VAL A 81 52.10 -3.03 -22.64
N VAL A 82 53.21 -2.30 -22.57
CA VAL A 82 54.46 -2.80 -21.97
C VAL A 82 54.26 -3.07 -20.48
N THR A 83 53.60 -2.17 -19.74
CA THR A 83 53.29 -2.37 -18.33
C THR A 83 52.40 -3.59 -18.11
N ILE A 84 51.35 -3.78 -18.91
CA ILE A 84 50.48 -4.97 -18.84
C ILE A 84 51.29 -6.23 -19.14
N LEU A 85 52.15 -6.20 -20.16
CA LEU A 85 52.98 -7.33 -20.54
C LEU A 85 53.95 -7.71 -19.42
N PHE A 86 54.63 -6.73 -18.80
CA PHE A 86 55.47 -6.96 -17.64
C PHE A 86 54.68 -7.39 -16.40
N PHE A 87 53.48 -6.85 -16.18
CA PHE A 87 52.60 -7.23 -15.08
C PHE A 87 52.20 -8.70 -15.17
N VAL A 88 51.82 -9.18 -16.36
CA VAL A 88 51.53 -10.60 -16.64
C VAL A 88 52.78 -11.46 -16.49
N MET A 89 53.94 -11.00 -16.97
CA MET A 89 55.20 -11.71 -16.78
C MET A 89 55.54 -11.86 -15.29
N TYR A 90 55.32 -10.83 -14.46
CA TYR A 90 55.55 -10.89 -13.02
C TYR A 90 54.54 -11.77 -12.27
N GLN A 91 53.28 -11.81 -12.70
CA GLN A 91 52.31 -12.78 -12.19
C GLN A 91 52.73 -14.22 -12.47
N ASN A 92 53.35 -14.47 -13.63
CA ASN A 92 53.83 -15.81 -14.00
C ASN A 92 55.16 -16.17 -13.32
N SER A 93 56.00 -15.19 -12.98
CA SER A 93 57.30 -15.43 -12.35
C SER A 93 57.25 -15.55 -10.83
N SER A 94 56.19 -15.07 -10.15
CA SER A 94 56.08 -15.10 -8.69
C SER A 94 54.67 -15.47 -8.22
N PRO A 95 54.50 -16.62 -7.54
CA PRO A 95 53.22 -17.00 -6.93
C PRO A 95 52.68 -15.97 -5.93
N LEU A 96 53.57 -15.31 -5.18
CA LEU A 96 53.21 -14.26 -4.22
C LEU A 96 52.65 -13.00 -4.91
N PHE A 97 53.24 -12.60 -6.04
CA PHE A 97 52.73 -11.46 -6.82
C PHE A 97 51.39 -11.79 -7.50
N LYS A 98 51.21 -13.03 -7.94
CA LYS A 98 49.95 -13.52 -8.49
C LYS A 98 48.80 -13.47 -7.48
N ASP A 99 49.03 -13.85 -6.23
CA ASP A 99 48.00 -13.73 -5.18
C ASP A 99 47.75 -12.28 -4.76
N PHE A 100 48.78 -11.44 -4.65
CA PHE A 100 48.59 -10.00 -4.38
C PHE A 100 47.71 -9.33 -5.44
N THR A 101 47.93 -9.64 -6.72
CA THR A 101 47.19 -9.02 -7.83
C THR A 101 45.74 -9.50 -7.94
N LYS A 102 45.37 -10.67 -7.40
CA LYS A 102 43.97 -11.10 -7.30
C LYS A 102 43.12 -10.20 -6.41
N ASN A 103 43.74 -9.47 -5.48
CA ASN A 103 43.04 -8.52 -4.62
C ASN A 103 42.80 -7.16 -5.30
N ILE A 104 43.32 -6.92 -6.51
CA ILE A 104 43.07 -5.70 -7.29
C ILE A 104 41.78 -5.89 -8.09
N ASN A 105 40.67 -5.35 -7.58
CA ASN A 105 39.38 -5.37 -8.25
C ASN A 105 39.15 -4.06 -9.04
N LEU A 106 38.95 -4.16 -10.36
CA LEU A 106 38.62 -3.04 -11.26
C LEU A 106 37.23 -3.19 -11.91
N ASP A 107 36.39 -4.10 -11.42
CA ASP A 107 35.07 -4.41 -11.98
C ASP A 107 34.09 -3.22 -11.93
N PHE A 108 34.39 -2.23 -11.09
CA PHE A 108 33.61 -0.97 -11.04
C PHE A 108 33.73 -0.15 -12.33
N ILE A 109 34.80 -0.34 -13.13
CA ILE A 109 34.99 0.36 -14.41
C ILE A 109 34.14 -0.35 -15.48
N SER A 110 32.86 -0.01 -15.50
CA SER A 110 31.89 -0.50 -16.49
C SER A 110 31.65 0.52 -17.61
N VAL A 111 31.06 0.09 -18.73
CA VAL A 111 30.64 1.00 -19.81
C VAL A 111 29.68 2.09 -19.29
N PRO A 112 28.65 1.78 -18.48
CA PRO A 112 27.82 2.80 -17.83
C PRO A 112 28.62 3.74 -16.93
N TRP A 113 29.57 3.22 -16.13
CA TRP A 113 30.42 4.05 -15.27
C TRP A 113 31.30 5.00 -16.09
N LEU A 114 31.86 4.55 -17.21
CA LEU A 114 32.63 5.38 -18.13
C LEU A 114 31.75 6.49 -18.74
N PHE A 115 30.54 6.18 -19.19
CA PHE A 115 29.60 7.20 -19.70
C PHE A 115 29.16 8.17 -18.60
N PHE A 116 28.87 7.68 -17.39
CA PHE A 116 28.54 8.52 -16.24
C PHE A 116 29.72 9.44 -15.86
N THR A 117 30.94 8.90 -15.84
CA THR A 117 32.15 9.65 -15.48
C THR A 117 32.52 10.66 -16.56
N LEU A 118 32.50 10.28 -17.84
CA LEU A 118 32.73 11.20 -18.96
C LEU A 118 31.62 12.26 -19.04
N GLY A 119 30.36 11.86 -18.87
CA GLY A 119 29.22 12.77 -18.78
C GLY A 119 29.36 13.73 -17.59
N GLY A 120 29.74 13.22 -16.43
CA GLY A 120 30.03 14.01 -15.23
C GLY A 120 31.18 14.99 -15.44
N LEU A 121 32.27 14.56 -16.10
CA LEU A 121 33.39 15.43 -16.47
C LEU A 121 32.97 16.51 -17.48
N LEU A 122 32.08 16.20 -18.42
CA LEU A 122 31.48 17.16 -19.35
C LEU A 122 30.58 18.17 -18.62
N LEU A 123 29.77 17.72 -17.67
CA LEU A 123 28.96 18.59 -16.80
C LEU A 123 29.85 19.50 -15.96
N LEU A 124 30.91 18.96 -15.35
CA LEU A 124 31.91 19.71 -14.58
C LEU A 124 32.66 20.71 -15.46
N TYR A 125 32.96 20.38 -16.72
CA TYR A 125 33.50 21.33 -17.69
C TYR A 125 32.52 22.49 -17.92
N GLY A 126 31.23 22.21 -18.04
CA GLY A 126 30.17 23.23 -18.14
C GLY A 126 30.07 24.14 -16.92
N PHE A 127 30.34 23.63 -15.71
CA PHE A 127 30.40 24.42 -14.48
C PHE A 127 31.71 25.22 -14.34
N TYR A 128 32.85 24.65 -14.71
CA TYR A 128 34.17 25.29 -14.56
C TYR A 128 34.44 26.34 -15.65
N TYR A 129 34.03 26.06 -16.90
CA TYR A 129 34.06 27.01 -18.02
C TYR A 129 32.68 27.64 -18.23
N ALA A 130 32.01 27.97 -17.13
CA ALA A 130 30.73 28.64 -17.17
C ALA A 130 30.79 29.88 -18.07
N ARG A 131 29.90 29.96 -19.05
CA ARG A 131 29.98 30.97 -20.12
C ARG A 131 29.91 32.38 -19.52
N HIS A 132 31.01 33.11 -19.63
CA HIS A 132 31.04 34.54 -19.35
C HIS A 132 30.36 35.30 -20.50
N LEU A 133 29.03 35.38 -20.47
CA LEU A 133 28.27 36.34 -21.27
C LEU A 133 28.45 37.72 -20.66
N GLY A 134 29.65 38.29 -20.86
CA GLY A 134 30.07 39.52 -20.21
C GLY A 134 29.09 40.66 -20.42
N SER A 135 28.48 40.76 -21.60
CA SER A 135 27.42 41.74 -21.87
C SER A 135 26.20 41.55 -20.97
N LEU A 136 25.69 40.34 -20.76
CA LEU A 136 24.51 40.09 -19.93
C LEU A 136 24.82 40.24 -18.42
N THR A 137 25.95 39.71 -17.96
CA THR A 137 26.33 39.73 -16.54
C THR A 137 26.75 41.13 -16.07
N SER A 138 27.49 41.89 -16.88
CA SER A 138 27.79 43.29 -16.58
C SER A 138 26.55 44.16 -16.69
N SER A 139 25.76 44.01 -17.77
CA SER A 139 24.52 44.78 -17.93
C SER A 139 23.53 44.54 -16.81
N GLU A 140 23.39 43.29 -16.31
CA GLU A 140 22.51 43.03 -15.17
C GLU A 140 23.12 43.54 -13.85
N GLY A 141 24.40 43.28 -13.59
CA GLY A 141 25.08 43.66 -12.35
C GLY A 141 25.12 45.17 -12.11
N ASP A 142 25.12 45.96 -13.18
CA ASP A 142 25.14 47.42 -13.14
C ASP A 142 23.72 48.04 -13.09
N ILE A 143 22.65 47.24 -13.25
CA ILE A 143 21.29 47.74 -13.05
C ILE A 143 21.06 48.03 -11.57
N SER A 144 20.70 49.29 -11.29
CA SER A 144 20.35 49.74 -9.96
C SER A 144 19.02 49.13 -9.48
N ASP A 145 18.99 48.81 -8.19
CA ASP A 145 17.75 48.50 -7.48
C ASP A 145 16.88 49.75 -7.29
N GLU A 146 17.44 50.95 -7.46
CA GLU A 146 16.71 52.20 -7.40
C GLU A 146 16.17 52.58 -8.77
N LEU A 147 14.95 53.10 -8.79
CA LEU A 147 14.36 53.59 -10.02
C LEU A 147 15.09 54.90 -10.41
N ASP A 148 15.64 54.93 -11.62
CA ASP A 148 16.30 56.10 -12.17
C ASP A 148 15.24 57.10 -12.63
N LYS A 149 15.24 58.30 -12.02
CA LYS A 149 14.22 59.33 -12.26
C LYS A 149 14.23 59.83 -13.71
N GLU A 150 15.38 59.96 -14.35
CA GLU A 150 15.48 60.47 -15.72
C GLU A 150 15.00 59.42 -16.73
N LYS A 151 15.42 58.16 -16.57
CA LYS A 151 14.94 57.05 -17.41
C LYS A 151 13.46 56.78 -17.21
N ALA A 152 12.97 56.86 -15.97
CA ALA A 152 11.57 56.68 -15.66
C ALA A 152 10.67 57.71 -16.36
N LEU A 153 11.17 58.93 -16.58
CA LEU A 153 10.45 60.03 -17.26
C LEU A 153 10.49 59.96 -18.80
N SER A 154 11.33 59.11 -19.38
CA SER A 154 11.44 58.94 -20.83
C SER A 154 10.21 58.25 -21.47
N PRO A 155 9.80 58.61 -22.70
CA PRO A 155 8.65 58.00 -23.38
C PRO A 155 8.98 56.60 -23.96
N GLY A 156 8.54 55.54 -23.30
CA GLY A 156 8.57 54.16 -23.79
C GLY A 156 7.48 53.81 -24.82
N PHE A 157 7.41 52.55 -25.25
CA PHE A 157 6.45 52.08 -26.25
C PHE A 157 4.98 52.30 -25.85
N PHE A 158 4.60 51.86 -24.64
CA PHE A 158 3.24 52.05 -24.11
C PHE A 158 2.89 53.52 -23.82
N ASN A 159 3.91 54.35 -23.60
CA ASN A 159 3.76 55.79 -23.37
C ASN A 159 3.26 56.53 -24.62
N ARG A 160 3.32 55.89 -25.80
CA ARG A 160 2.77 56.40 -27.06
C ARG A 160 1.31 55.97 -27.31
N LEU A 161 0.85 54.93 -26.60
CA LEU A 161 -0.49 54.34 -26.79
C LEU A 161 -1.54 54.97 -25.86
N PHE A 162 -1.16 55.37 -24.64
CA PHE A 162 -2.08 55.92 -23.64
C PHE A 162 -1.54 57.21 -23.02
N LYS A 163 -2.43 58.16 -22.71
CA LYS A 163 -2.10 59.36 -21.93
C LYS A 163 -1.84 58.99 -20.46
N GLU A 164 -0.90 59.68 -19.81
CA GLU A 164 -0.50 59.42 -18.42
C GLU A 164 -1.68 59.47 -17.44
N ASP A 165 -2.57 60.45 -17.58
CA ASP A 165 -3.76 60.58 -16.74
C ASP A 165 -4.72 59.39 -16.90
N THR A 166 -4.83 58.84 -18.11
CA THR A 166 -5.67 57.67 -18.40
C THR A 166 -5.08 56.39 -17.80
N GLU A 167 -3.76 56.20 -17.91
CA GLU A 167 -3.05 55.08 -17.27
C GLU A 167 -3.20 55.14 -15.75
N MET A 168 -3.03 56.33 -15.15
CA MET A 168 -3.21 56.54 -13.71
C MET A 168 -4.65 56.26 -13.25
N MET A 169 -5.65 56.83 -13.94
CA MET A 169 -7.06 56.66 -13.56
C MET A 169 -7.50 55.20 -13.69
N THR A 170 -7.00 54.49 -14.73
CA THR A 170 -7.21 53.05 -14.88
C THR A 170 -6.60 52.27 -13.73
N GLY A 171 -5.37 52.60 -13.31
CA GLY A 171 -4.73 51.98 -12.15
C GLY A 171 -5.49 52.21 -10.86
N VAL A 172 -5.91 53.45 -10.58
CA VAL A 172 -6.69 53.79 -9.39
C VAL A 172 -8.03 53.05 -9.37
N ALA A 173 -8.77 53.06 -10.49
CA ALA A 173 -10.04 52.35 -10.60
C ALA A 173 -9.87 50.84 -10.40
N LEU A 174 -8.85 50.25 -11.02
CA LEU A 174 -8.55 48.82 -10.88
C LEU A 174 -8.24 48.44 -9.43
N PHE A 175 -7.33 49.17 -8.77
CA PHE A 175 -7.02 48.88 -7.37
C PHE A 175 -8.18 49.18 -6.43
N ALA A 176 -9.02 50.18 -6.71
CA ALA A 176 -10.23 50.44 -5.93
C ALA A 176 -11.20 49.24 -6.00
N VAL A 177 -11.47 48.73 -7.21
CA VAL A 177 -12.32 47.55 -7.41
C VAL A 177 -11.72 46.31 -6.77
N LEU A 178 -10.41 46.06 -6.96
CA LEU A 178 -9.73 44.92 -6.35
C LEU A 178 -9.75 44.98 -4.82
N ASN A 179 -9.53 46.16 -4.22
CA ASN A 179 -9.62 46.34 -2.77
C ASN A 179 -11.04 46.11 -2.26
N LEU A 180 -12.07 46.54 -2.99
CA LEU A 180 -13.46 46.31 -2.62
C LEU A 180 -13.80 44.82 -2.65
N MET A 181 -13.42 44.12 -3.72
CA MET A 181 -13.62 42.67 -3.83
C MET A 181 -12.92 41.92 -2.71
N LEU A 182 -11.67 42.29 -2.42
CA LEU A 182 -10.88 41.65 -1.37
C LEU A 182 -11.41 41.98 0.03
N LEU A 183 -11.99 43.17 0.23
CA LEU A 183 -12.61 43.55 1.49
C LEU A 183 -13.85 42.70 1.75
N VAL A 184 -14.67 42.46 0.73
CA VAL A 184 -15.82 41.56 0.82
C VAL A 184 -15.33 40.14 1.15
N LEU A 185 -14.29 39.64 0.48
CA LEU A 185 -13.72 38.33 0.78
C LEU A 185 -13.23 38.22 2.23
N ASN A 186 -12.46 39.20 2.70
CA ASN A 186 -11.95 39.24 4.07
C ASN A 186 -13.06 39.35 5.12
N ALA A 187 -14.14 40.08 4.82
CA ALA A 187 -15.30 40.18 5.70
C ALA A 187 -16.06 38.84 5.80
N LEU A 188 -16.19 38.10 4.69
CA LEU A 188 -16.75 36.75 4.69
C LEU A 188 -15.87 35.81 5.52
N ASP A 189 -14.55 35.85 5.30
CA ASP A 189 -13.58 35.06 6.05
C ASP A 189 -13.66 35.32 7.56
N LEU A 190 -13.73 36.59 7.98
CA LEU A 190 -13.90 36.95 9.39
C LEU A 190 -15.19 36.38 9.97
N ASN A 191 -16.32 36.55 9.27
CA ASN A 191 -17.61 36.08 9.75
C ASN A 191 -17.67 34.55 9.93
N TYR A 192 -17.19 33.80 8.93
CA TYR A 192 -17.31 32.33 8.93
C TYR A 192 -16.20 31.60 9.68
N LEU A 193 -14.99 32.16 9.77
CA LEU A 193 -13.87 31.48 10.43
C LEU A 193 -13.62 31.97 11.86
N TRP A 194 -13.89 33.24 12.16
CA TRP A 194 -13.48 33.84 13.43
C TRP A 194 -14.64 34.10 14.40
N PHE A 195 -15.88 34.17 13.90
CA PHE A 195 -17.06 34.54 14.68
C PHE A 195 -18.19 33.50 14.65
N ASP A 196 -17.86 32.21 14.45
CA ASP A 196 -18.82 31.08 14.46
C ASP A 196 -20.02 31.23 13.51
N GLY A 197 -19.84 31.91 12.37
CA GLY A 197 -20.88 32.06 11.36
C GLY A 197 -21.30 30.72 10.75
N THR A 198 -22.59 30.41 10.73
CA THR A 198 -23.13 29.20 10.09
C THR A 198 -22.94 29.24 8.58
N LEU A 199 -22.34 28.20 8.00
CA LEU A 199 -22.23 28.08 6.54
C LEU A 199 -23.62 28.10 5.87
N PRO A 200 -23.75 28.70 4.67
CA PRO A 200 -24.99 28.67 3.89
C PRO A 200 -25.47 27.23 3.60
N GLU A 201 -26.79 27.02 3.53
CA GLU A 201 -27.40 25.73 3.20
C GLU A 201 -26.82 25.16 1.89
N GLY A 202 -26.21 23.97 1.97
CA GLY A 202 -25.66 23.23 0.82
C GLY A 202 -24.13 23.21 0.69
N ILE A 203 -23.38 24.03 1.43
CA ILE A 203 -21.90 24.02 1.40
C ILE A 203 -21.37 23.08 2.49
N LYS A 204 -20.71 21.99 2.10
CA LYS A 204 -20.05 21.10 3.06
C LYS A 204 -18.77 21.75 3.61
N HIS A 205 -18.52 21.62 4.92
CA HIS A 205 -17.28 22.10 5.57
C HIS A 205 -16.01 21.64 4.83
N LYS A 206 -16.01 20.40 4.32
CA LYS A 206 -14.92 19.85 3.52
C LYS A 206 -14.71 20.64 2.21
N GLU A 207 -15.75 20.93 1.45
CA GLU A 207 -15.65 21.67 0.17
C GLU A 207 -15.15 23.11 0.38
N PHE A 208 -15.62 23.78 1.44
CA PHE A 208 -15.18 25.13 1.81
C PHE A 208 -13.69 25.23 2.15
N VAL A 209 -13.12 24.15 2.70
CA VAL A 209 -11.72 24.11 3.14
C VAL A 209 -10.79 23.58 2.03
N HIS A 210 -11.32 22.82 1.07
CA HIS A 210 -10.55 22.20 -0.01
C HIS A 210 -10.42 23.06 -1.28
N ASP A 211 -11.40 23.91 -1.60
CA ASP A 211 -11.43 24.64 -2.86
C ASP A 211 -10.95 26.10 -2.74
N GLY A 212 -10.20 26.56 -3.75
CA GLY A 212 -9.94 27.98 -3.99
C GLY A 212 -8.54 28.51 -3.65
N VAL A 213 -7.70 27.78 -2.90
CA VAL A 213 -6.33 28.25 -2.58
C VAL A 213 -5.52 28.51 -3.87
N GLY A 214 -5.59 27.62 -4.86
CA GLY A 214 -4.89 27.80 -6.14
C GLY A 214 -5.36 29.02 -6.95
N THR A 215 -6.66 29.30 -6.94
CA THR A 215 -7.25 30.45 -7.64
C THR A 215 -6.90 31.77 -6.93
N LEU A 216 -6.89 31.76 -5.60
CA LEU A 216 -6.44 32.89 -4.79
C LEU A 216 -4.95 33.19 -5.04
N ILE A 217 -4.12 32.14 -5.12
CA ILE A 217 -2.70 32.25 -5.49
C ILE A 217 -2.51 32.93 -6.85
N LEU A 218 -3.22 32.46 -7.87
CA LEU A 218 -3.15 33.05 -9.21
C LEU A 218 -3.55 34.53 -9.19
N SER A 219 -4.55 34.89 -8.38
CA SER A 219 -5.02 36.28 -8.23
C SER A 219 -3.95 37.18 -7.61
N VAL A 220 -3.20 36.70 -6.61
CA VAL A 220 -2.10 37.45 -5.99
C VAL A 220 -0.96 37.65 -6.98
N ILE A 221 -0.59 36.62 -7.74
CA ILE A 221 0.45 36.73 -8.78
C ILE A 221 0.03 37.74 -9.85
N LEU A 222 -1.20 37.67 -10.35
CA LEU A 222 -1.71 38.59 -11.36
C LEU A 222 -1.72 40.03 -10.85
N ALA A 223 -2.13 40.24 -9.60
CA ALA A 223 -2.10 41.55 -8.97
C ALA A 223 -0.68 42.07 -8.77
N ILE A 224 0.30 41.22 -8.43
CA ILE A 224 1.72 41.62 -8.41
C ILE A 224 2.21 42.02 -9.81
N LEU A 225 1.81 41.31 -10.87
CA LEU A 225 2.14 41.70 -12.25
C LEU A 225 1.53 43.07 -12.62
N ILE A 226 0.31 43.34 -12.16
CA ILE A 226 -0.35 44.63 -12.32
C ILE A 226 0.42 45.73 -11.56
N ILE A 227 0.88 45.48 -10.34
CA ILE A 227 1.75 46.39 -9.58
C ILE A 227 3.05 46.64 -10.35
N LEU A 228 3.69 45.59 -10.87
CA LEU A 228 4.92 45.70 -11.67
C LEU A 228 4.73 46.55 -12.93
N TYR A 229 3.53 46.53 -13.54
CA TYR A 229 3.18 47.36 -14.68
C TYR A 229 3.01 48.83 -14.29
N PHE A 230 2.15 49.15 -13.31
CA PHE A 230 1.86 50.54 -12.94
C PHE A 230 3.04 51.23 -12.24
N PHE A 231 3.84 50.49 -11.47
CA PHE A 231 5.01 51.03 -10.76
C PHE A 231 6.34 50.83 -11.52
N ARG A 232 6.30 50.75 -12.86
CA ARG A 232 7.51 50.60 -13.70
C ARG A 232 8.30 51.90 -13.96
N GLY A 233 7.69 53.08 -13.84
CA GLY A 233 8.24 54.32 -14.39
C GLY A 233 7.59 55.60 -13.83
N ARG A 234 7.22 56.55 -14.71
CA ARG A 234 6.69 57.91 -14.43
C ARG A 234 5.72 58.02 -13.28
N LEU A 235 4.79 57.08 -13.20
CA LEU A 235 3.76 57.06 -12.17
C LEU A 235 4.38 57.04 -10.76
N ASN A 236 5.58 56.46 -10.55
CA ASN A 236 6.29 56.52 -9.27
C ASN A 236 6.62 57.95 -8.79
N TYR A 237 6.71 58.96 -9.66
CA TYR A 237 7.13 60.32 -9.30
C TYR A 237 6.04 61.38 -9.40
N ASN A 238 4.86 61.03 -9.93
CA ASN A 238 3.74 61.97 -10.07
C ASN A 238 3.07 62.26 -8.71
N ALA A 239 2.76 63.53 -8.42
CA ALA A 239 2.11 63.95 -7.18
C ALA A 239 0.65 63.45 -7.04
N ALA A 240 -0.03 63.16 -8.16
CA ALA A 240 -1.37 62.58 -8.19
C ALA A 240 -1.40 61.07 -7.86
N ASN A 241 -0.23 60.40 -7.79
CA ASN A 241 -0.06 58.98 -7.44
C ASN A 241 -0.33 58.67 -5.94
N LYS A 242 -0.67 59.65 -5.10
CA LYS A 242 -0.93 59.39 -3.67
C LYS A 242 -2.04 58.35 -3.47
N TRP A 243 -3.11 58.44 -4.26
CA TRP A 243 -4.24 57.51 -4.19
C TRP A 243 -3.89 56.11 -4.68
N LEU A 244 -3.19 56.00 -5.82
CA LEU A 244 -2.76 54.72 -6.36
C LEU A 244 -1.83 53.98 -5.38
N ARG A 245 -0.84 54.68 -4.77
CA ARG A 245 0.00 54.09 -3.70
C ARG A 245 -0.80 53.65 -2.49
N TRP A 246 -1.73 54.49 -2.02
CA TRP A 246 -2.58 54.14 -0.88
C TRP A 246 -3.42 52.90 -1.15
N PHE A 247 -4.09 52.82 -2.30
CA PHE A 247 -4.85 51.63 -2.67
C PHE A 247 -3.95 50.40 -2.83
N THR A 248 -2.73 50.55 -3.35
CA THR A 248 -1.76 49.43 -3.37
C THR A 248 -1.35 48.99 -1.98
N TYR A 249 -1.11 49.89 -1.02
CA TYR A 249 -0.79 49.51 0.36
C TYR A 249 -1.94 48.84 1.08
N ILE A 250 -3.16 49.36 0.92
CA ILE A 250 -4.38 48.73 1.45
C ILE A 250 -4.50 47.33 0.84
N TRP A 251 -4.28 47.18 -0.46
CA TRP A 251 -4.34 45.89 -1.14
C TRP A 251 -3.30 44.91 -0.57
N ILE A 252 -2.06 45.35 -0.36
CA ILE A 252 -1.00 44.53 0.24
C ILE A 252 -1.42 44.07 1.65
N ALA A 253 -1.92 44.99 2.49
CA ALA A 253 -2.37 44.66 3.84
C ALA A 253 -3.54 43.68 3.85
N GLN A 254 -4.53 43.88 2.98
CA GLN A 254 -5.67 42.99 2.83
C GLN A 254 -5.27 41.58 2.35
N ASN A 255 -4.27 41.46 1.46
CA ASN A 255 -3.75 40.15 1.04
C ASN A 255 -2.93 39.48 2.14
N ALA A 256 -2.18 40.25 2.94
CA ALA A 256 -1.51 39.71 4.10
C ALA A 256 -2.52 39.13 5.10
N PHE A 257 -3.63 39.81 5.33
CA PHE A 257 -4.74 39.29 6.14
C PHE A 257 -5.34 38.01 5.55
N MET A 258 -5.62 37.98 4.24
CA MET A 258 -6.11 36.79 3.54
C MET A 258 -5.16 35.58 3.69
N ILE A 259 -3.85 35.80 3.71
CA ILE A 259 -2.87 34.73 3.96
C ILE A 259 -3.02 34.16 5.37
N PHE A 260 -3.22 35.00 6.39
CA PHE A 260 -3.47 34.54 7.76
C PHE A 260 -4.79 33.78 7.88
N SER A 261 -5.85 34.25 7.22
CA SER A 261 -7.13 33.55 7.12
C SER A 261 -6.98 32.16 6.47
N THR A 262 -6.22 32.09 5.37
CA THR A 262 -5.93 30.83 4.66
C THR A 262 -5.10 29.88 5.53
N ALA A 263 -4.13 30.38 6.28
CA ALA A 263 -3.35 29.59 7.23
C ALA A 263 -4.25 29.03 8.35
N TYR A 264 -5.22 29.81 8.82
CA TYR A 264 -6.21 29.35 9.81
C TYR A 264 -7.12 28.25 9.24
N ARG A 265 -7.63 28.40 8.01
CA ARG A 265 -8.36 27.31 7.31
C ARG A 265 -7.56 26.02 7.24
N MET A 266 -6.28 26.13 6.91
CA MET A 266 -5.40 24.97 6.83
C MET A 266 -5.17 24.31 8.20
N ASN A 267 -5.13 25.09 9.29
CA ASN A 267 -5.06 24.54 10.64
C ASN A 267 -6.31 23.72 10.99
N LEU A 268 -7.50 24.22 10.68
CA LEU A 268 -8.76 23.47 10.87
C LEU A 268 -8.73 22.16 10.05
N TYR A 269 -8.22 22.23 8.82
CA TYR A 269 -8.08 21.03 7.99
C TYR A 269 -7.08 20.00 8.56
N ILE A 270 -6.00 20.48 9.17
CA ILE A 270 -5.02 19.62 9.86
C ILE A 270 -5.63 19.04 11.13
N GLU A 271 -6.48 19.79 11.84
CA GLU A 271 -7.22 19.33 13.02
C GLU A 271 -8.21 18.21 12.70
N GLU A 272 -8.71 18.14 11.46
CA GLU A 272 -9.53 17.01 11.01
C GLU A 272 -8.68 15.81 10.55
N SER A 273 -7.79 15.98 9.57
CA SER A 273 -7.13 14.85 8.85
C SER A 273 -5.63 14.69 9.10
N GLY A 274 -5.02 15.50 9.98
CA GLY A 274 -3.58 15.46 10.24
C GLY A 274 -2.75 16.19 9.17
N ILE A 275 -1.43 16.05 9.22
CA ILE A 275 -0.49 16.73 8.32
C ILE A 275 -0.10 15.82 7.15
N SER A 276 0.10 16.43 5.97
CA SER A 276 0.68 15.79 4.80
C SER A 276 1.66 16.71 4.07
N TYR A 277 2.45 16.16 3.14
CA TYR A 277 3.39 16.95 2.31
C TYR A 277 2.70 18.10 1.57
N LYS A 278 1.49 17.87 1.06
CA LYS A 278 0.72 18.90 0.36
C LYS A 278 0.39 20.07 1.29
N LYS A 279 -0.01 19.79 2.53
CA LYS A 279 -0.36 20.83 3.52
C LYS A 279 0.86 21.63 3.98
N ILE A 280 2.00 20.96 4.21
CA ILE A 280 3.28 21.62 4.51
C ILE A 280 3.68 22.56 3.36
N GLY A 281 3.54 22.08 2.11
CA GLY A 281 3.78 22.88 0.91
C GLY A 281 2.95 24.17 0.87
N VAL A 282 1.71 24.14 1.34
CA VAL A 282 0.88 25.35 1.45
C VAL A 282 1.48 26.35 2.44
N TYR A 283 1.90 25.96 3.65
CA TYR A 283 2.53 26.91 4.58
C TYR A 283 3.83 27.51 4.04
N VAL A 284 4.67 26.68 3.41
CA VAL A 284 5.89 27.15 2.73
C VAL A 284 5.54 28.20 1.68
N TYR A 285 4.52 27.94 0.88
CA TYR A 285 4.02 28.88 -0.12
C TYR A 285 3.46 30.17 0.49
N LEU A 286 2.65 30.09 1.55
CA LEU A 286 2.11 31.25 2.25
C LEU A 286 3.22 32.14 2.81
N GLY A 287 4.26 31.53 3.40
CA GLY A 287 5.45 32.25 3.86
C GLY A 287 6.20 32.97 2.73
N LEU A 288 6.40 32.29 1.59
CA LEU A 288 7.02 32.91 0.40
C LEU A 288 6.18 34.07 -0.16
N THR A 289 4.85 33.94 -0.11
CA THR A 289 3.93 34.99 -0.56
C THR A 289 3.99 36.20 0.36
N LEU A 290 4.08 36.03 1.68
CA LEU A 290 4.31 37.12 2.62
C LEU A 290 5.62 37.84 2.36
N ILE A 291 6.71 37.10 2.07
CA ILE A 291 7.99 37.71 1.68
C ILE A 291 7.84 38.51 0.38
N GLY A 292 7.11 37.97 -0.60
CA GLY A 292 6.80 38.65 -1.87
C GLY A 292 5.96 39.91 -1.71
N LEU A 293 4.98 39.91 -0.80
CA LEU A 293 4.18 41.09 -0.45
C LEU A 293 5.03 42.14 0.28
N ALA A 294 5.87 41.72 1.24
CA ALA A 294 6.78 42.61 1.96
C ALA A 294 7.81 43.26 1.03
N SER A 295 8.41 42.49 0.11
CA SER A 295 9.33 43.04 -0.89
C SER A 295 8.61 43.98 -1.86
N THR A 296 7.37 43.67 -2.25
CA THR A 296 6.53 44.56 -3.08
C THR A 296 6.19 45.87 -2.36
N PHE A 297 5.88 45.81 -1.06
CA PHE A 297 5.69 46.99 -0.24
C PHE A 297 6.95 47.87 -0.22
N ILE A 298 8.11 47.27 0.06
CA ILE A 298 9.40 47.98 0.04
C ILE A 298 9.66 48.62 -1.32
N LYS A 299 9.35 47.91 -2.41
CA LYS A 299 9.50 48.43 -3.77
C LYS A 299 8.70 49.71 -3.97
N VAL A 300 7.42 49.71 -3.61
CA VAL A 300 6.54 50.87 -3.80
C VAL A 300 6.94 52.01 -2.85
N ALA A 301 7.23 51.69 -1.59
CA ALA A 301 7.57 52.67 -0.57
C ALA A 301 8.91 53.38 -0.82
N LYS A 302 9.94 52.62 -1.24
CA LYS A 302 11.28 53.14 -1.51
C LYS A 302 11.56 53.36 -3.00
N GLN A 303 10.52 53.35 -3.85
CA GLN A 303 10.62 53.56 -5.30
C GLN A 303 11.72 52.71 -5.95
N LYS A 304 11.76 51.41 -5.62
CA LYS A 304 12.75 50.48 -6.19
C LYS A 304 12.33 50.06 -7.60
N SER A 305 13.31 49.64 -8.40
CA SER A 305 13.11 49.12 -9.76
C SER A 305 12.39 47.77 -9.74
N ASN A 306 11.91 47.28 -10.89
CA ASN A 306 11.34 45.92 -10.96
C ASN A 306 12.43 44.86 -10.71
N TRP A 307 13.68 45.17 -11.07
CA TRP A 307 14.84 44.30 -10.87
C TRP A 307 15.13 43.96 -9.41
N TYR A 308 14.82 44.87 -8.48
CA TYR A 308 14.87 44.58 -7.05
C TYR A 308 14.06 43.32 -6.67
N LEU A 309 12.83 43.19 -7.17
CA LEU A 309 11.99 42.02 -6.88
C LEU A 309 12.50 40.75 -7.55
N PHE A 310 13.03 40.86 -8.78
CA PHE A 310 13.67 39.75 -9.48
C PHE A 310 14.96 39.27 -8.81
N ARG A 311 15.60 40.09 -7.97
CA ARG A 311 16.75 39.68 -7.15
C ARG A 311 16.32 39.07 -5.82
N VAL A 312 15.42 39.72 -5.09
CA VAL A 312 15.05 39.35 -3.71
C VAL A 312 14.16 38.10 -3.65
N ASN A 313 13.10 38.01 -4.47
CA ASN A 313 12.13 36.92 -4.34
C ASN A 313 12.72 35.53 -4.68
N PRO A 314 13.55 35.38 -5.74
CA PRO A 314 14.22 34.11 -6.03
C PRO A 314 15.27 33.73 -4.98
N GLN A 315 15.94 34.70 -4.36
CA GLN A 315 16.84 34.45 -3.23
C GLN A 315 16.07 33.92 -2.02
N ALA A 316 14.91 34.50 -1.70
CA ALA A 316 14.04 34.00 -0.65
C ALA A 316 13.53 32.57 -0.93
N TYR A 317 13.10 32.30 -2.16
CA TYR A 317 12.72 30.95 -2.60
C TYR A 317 13.87 29.94 -2.42
N TYR A 318 15.06 30.28 -2.90
CA TYR A 318 16.25 29.46 -2.74
C TYR A 318 16.61 29.22 -1.27
N ALA A 319 16.56 30.26 -0.43
CA ALA A 319 16.83 30.14 1.00
C ALA A 319 15.84 29.19 1.70
N VAL A 320 14.54 29.31 1.38
CA VAL A 320 13.50 28.42 1.92
C VAL A 320 13.71 26.97 1.48
N MET A 321 14.11 26.73 0.23
CA MET A 321 14.46 25.39 -0.28
C MET A 321 15.65 24.79 0.49
N VAL A 322 16.69 25.58 0.76
CA VAL A 322 17.86 25.15 1.56
C VAL A 322 17.45 24.82 2.99
N LEU A 323 16.70 25.70 3.66
CA LEU A 323 16.23 25.47 5.03
C LEU A 323 15.31 24.25 5.12
N SER A 324 14.44 24.05 4.13
CA SER A 324 13.53 22.89 4.07
C SER A 324 14.26 21.56 3.94
N CYS A 325 15.50 21.55 3.45
CA CYS A 325 16.34 20.35 3.39
C CYS A 325 16.88 19.90 4.76
N LEU A 326 16.84 20.78 5.78
CA LEU A 326 17.34 20.49 7.13
C LEU A 326 16.33 19.71 7.98
N ILE A 327 15.08 19.61 7.52
CA ILE A 327 13.97 19.01 8.26
C ILE A 327 13.67 17.62 7.71
N ASN A 328 13.55 16.64 8.61
CA ASN A 328 13.04 15.31 8.26
C ASN A 328 11.51 15.32 8.25
N TRP A 329 10.94 15.73 7.12
CA TRP A 329 9.49 15.86 6.96
C TRP A 329 8.73 14.55 7.15
N ASP A 330 9.29 13.41 6.73
CA ASP A 330 8.64 12.10 6.90
C ASP A 330 8.42 11.76 8.38
N LEU A 331 9.45 11.96 9.21
CA LEU A 331 9.36 11.76 10.66
C LEU A 331 8.42 12.77 11.31
N TYR A 332 8.54 14.06 10.95
CA TYR A 332 7.67 15.10 11.50
C TYR A 332 6.20 14.80 11.25
N ILE A 333 5.85 14.43 10.01
CA ILE A 333 4.49 14.03 9.63
C ILE A 333 4.03 12.82 10.44
N THR A 334 4.90 11.81 10.56
CA THR A 334 4.58 10.57 11.26
C THR A 334 4.32 10.82 12.75
N HIS A 335 5.25 11.48 13.44
CA HIS A 335 5.12 11.78 14.88
C HIS A 335 3.93 12.67 15.17
N PHE A 336 3.67 13.70 14.35
CA PHE A 336 2.50 14.54 14.51
C PHE A 336 1.21 13.74 14.39
N ASN A 337 1.07 12.94 13.33
CA ASN A 337 -0.16 12.18 13.08
C ASN A 337 -0.40 11.08 14.12
N ILE A 338 0.65 10.35 14.53
CA ILE A 338 0.56 9.32 15.57
C ILE A 338 0.18 9.95 16.92
N ASN A 339 0.90 10.99 17.37
CA ASN A 339 0.64 11.64 18.65
C ASN A 339 -0.78 12.21 18.70
N LYS A 340 -1.25 12.81 17.61
CA LYS A 340 -2.61 13.32 17.50
C LYS A 340 -3.64 12.20 17.61
N ALA A 341 -3.46 11.09 16.90
CA ALA A 341 -4.37 9.96 16.99
C ALA A 341 -4.45 9.39 18.42
N ILE A 342 -3.32 9.32 19.11
CA ILE A 342 -3.23 8.86 20.51
C ILE A 342 -3.93 9.84 21.46
N HIS A 343 -3.62 11.14 21.38
CA HIS A 343 -4.13 12.14 22.32
C HIS A 343 -5.61 12.49 22.12
N GLU A 344 -6.06 12.55 20.87
CA GLU A 344 -7.42 12.99 20.52
C GLU A 344 -8.38 11.81 20.29
N ASN A 345 -7.91 10.57 20.44
CA ASN A 345 -8.67 9.33 20.13
C ASN A 345 -9.30 9.36 18.71
N LYS A 346 -8.59 9.99 17.76
CA LYS A 346 -9.02 10.14 16.37
C LYS A 346 -8.47 9.02 15.50
N LYS A 347 -9.16 8.76 14.38
CA LYS A 347 -8.76 7.74 13.41
C LYS A 347 -7.44 8.13 12.73
N LEU A 348 -6.51 7.18 12.61
CA LEU A 348 -5.22 7.35 11.94
C LEU A 348 -5.28 6.90 10.47
N GLU A 349 -4.80 7.75 9.54
CA GLU A 349 -4.62 7.39 8.13
C GLU A 349 -3.35 6.53 7.95
N LYS A 350 -3.43 5.26 8.37
CA LYS A 350 -2.29 4.33 8.42
C LYS A 350 -1.62 4.12 7.04
N TYR A 351 -2.40 4.01 5.96
CA TYR A 351 -1.88 3.80 4.60
C TYR A 351 -1.03 4.95 4.08
N TYR A 352 -1.41 6.20 4.37
CA TYR A 352 -0.59 7.36 4.01
C TYR A 352 0.79 7.30 4.67
N LEU A 353 0.87 6.84 5.93
CA LEU A 353 2.14 6.72 6.63
C LEU A 353 3.02 5.59 6.10
N VAL A 354 2.42 4.48 5.64
CA VAL A 354 3.18 3.40 4.95
C VAL A 354 3.80 3.94 3.67
N ASP A 355 3.07 4.74 2.89
CA ASP A 355 3.56 5.34 1.63
C ASP A 355 4.69 6.37 1.81
N LEU A 356 4.89 6.90 3.03
CA LEU A 356 6.07 7.74 3.31
C LEU A 356 7.37 6.93 3.16
N SER A 357 8.52 7.60 3.12
CA SER A 357 9.79 6.89 2.96
C SER A 357 10.12 5.98 4.16
N PHE A 358 11.18 5.18 4.05
CA PHE A 358 11.65 4.25 5.09
C PHE A 358 11.94 4.90 6.46
N LYS A 359 12.07 6.23 6.53
CA LYS A 359 12.52 6.95 7.73
C LYS A 359 11.63 6.75 8.96
N ASN A 360 10.35 6.49 8.74
CA ASN A 360 9.34 6.31 9.77
C ASN A 360 9.05 4.84 10.12
N LEU A 361 9.78 3.91 9.51
CA LEU A 361 9.53 2.47 9.66
C LEU A 361 9.59 2.01 11.13
N PRO A 362 10.56 2.46 11.97
CA PRO A 362 10.59 2.09 13.39
C PRO A 362 9.34 2.52 14.16
N ASP A 363 8.86 3.75 13.93
CA ASP A 363 7.65 4.28 14.58
C ASP A 363 6.40 3.49 14.20
N LEU A 364 6.32 3.05 12.92
CA LEU A 364 5.21 2.25 12.43
C LEU A 364 5.24 0.81 12.95
N LEU A 365 6.42 0.23 13.16
CA LEU A 365 6.57 -1.11 13.74
C LEU A 365 6.17 -1.16 15.22
N MET A 366 6.29 -0.04 15.93
CA MET A 366 5.84 0.10 17.32
C MET A 366 4.35 0.48 17.45
N LEU A 367 3.64 0.62 16.32
CA LEU A 367 2.26 1.10 16.33
C LEU A 367 1.33 0.00 16.83
N ASN A 368 0.68 0.24 17.97
CA ASN A 368 -0.22 -0.73 18.60
C ASN A 368 -1.56 -0.84 17.85
N ASP A 369 -2.10 -2.06 17.79
CA ASP A 369 -3.42 -2.37 17.22
C ASP A 369 -4.58 -1.61 17.90
N SER A 370 -4.37 -1.09 19.12
CA SER A 370 -5.35 -0.28 19.85
C SER A 370 -5.66 1.08 19.20
N ILE A 371 -4.87 1.55 18.24
CA ILE A 371 -5.13 2.81 17.53
C ILE A 371 -6.19 2.60 16.45
N LYS A 372 -7.36 3.24 16.63
CA LYS A 372 -8.47 3.27 15.68
C LYS A 372 -8.00 3.78 14.31
N ALA A 373 -8.33 3.06 13.24
CA ALA A 373 -8.03 3.45 11.86
C ALA A 373 -9.30 3.93 11.13
N TYR A 374 -9.11 4.65 10.02
CA TYR A 374 -10.18 4.85 9.03
C TYR A 374 -10.61 3.51 8.43
N ASP A 375 -11.91 3.38 8.11
CA ASP A 375 -12.49 2.10 7.67
C ASP A 375 -11.73 1.57 6.44
N ASP A 376 -11.26 0.33 6.58
CA ASP A 376 -10.17 -0.27 5.78
C ASP A 376 -10.53 -0.44 4.29
N TYR A 377 -11.81 -0.40 3.94
CA TYR A 377 -12.28 -0.73 2.58
C TYR A 377 -12.23 0.47 1.62
N GLU A 378 -12.79 1.63 2.00
CA GLU A 378 -12.81 2.81 1.12
C GLU A 378 -11.43 3.46 0.96
N ALA A 379 -10.60 3.47 2.02
CA ALA A 379 -9.25 3.98 1.96
C ALA A 379 -8.35 3.12 1.06
N ARG A 380 -8.51 1.79 1.10
CA ARG A 380 -7.75 0.85 0.27
C ARG A 380 -8.00 1.05 -1.21
N ASP A 381 -9.26 1.15 -1.63
CA ASP A 381 -9.62 1.31 -3.04
C ASP A 381 -9.19 2.69 -3.58
N TYR A 382 -9.28 3.73 -2.75
CA TYR A 382 -8.80 5.07 -3.12
C TYR A 382 -7.28 5.09 -3.36
N TYR A 383 -6.46 4.56 -2.45
CA TYR A 383 -5.00 4.53 -2.63
C TYR A 383 -4.57 3.58 -3.75
N PHE A 384 -5.25 2.44 -3.90
CA PHE A 384 -5.05 1.51 -5.02
C PHE A 384 -5.26 2.20 -6.37
N SER A 385 -6.38 2.91 -6.55
CA SER A 385 -6.72 3.61 -7.80
C SER A 385 -5.69 4.69 -8.20
N LEU A 386 -4.99 5.28 -7.22
CA LEU A 386 -4.05 6.38 -7.41
C LEU A 386 -2.60 5.94 -7.64
N ARG A 387 -2.19 4.78 -7.11
CA ARG A 387 -0.77 4.39 -7.02
C ARG A 387 -0.45 2.99 -7.52
N GLY A 388 -1.45 2.14 -7.78
CA GLY A 388 -1.26 0.81 -8.36
C GLY A 388 -0.65 -0.24 -7.41
N THR A 389 -0.48 0.07 -6.12
CA THR A 389 -0.02 -0.86 -5.10
C THR A 389 -1.20 -1.47 -4.36
N TYR A 390 -1.34 -2.79 -4.41
CA TYR A 390 -2.39 -3.51 -3.67
C TYR A 390 -1.84 -3.92 -2.30
N PHE A 391 -2.38 -3.34 -1.22
CA PHE A 391 -2.11 -3.81 0.14
C PHE A 391 -3.34 -4.58 0.64
N TYR A 392 -3.17 -5.87 0.94
CA TYR A 392 -4.24 -6.71 1.48
C TYR A 392 -4.62 -6.30 2.91
N SER A 393 -3.66 -5.76 3.65
CA SER A 393 -3.82 -5.22 5.00
C SER A 393 -2.74 -4.18 5.27
N PHE A 394 -2.94 -3.30 6.26
CA PHE A 394 -1.89 -2.40 6.76
C PHE A 394 -0.61 -3.16 7.14
N LYS A 395 -0.77 -4.29 7.83
CA LYS A 395 0.35 -5.14 8.27
C LYS A 395 1.17 -5.66 7.09
N SER A 396 0.53 -6.18 6.05
CA SER A 396 1.21 -6.64 4.84
C SER A 396 1.96 -5.51 4.13
N GLY A 397 1.38 -4.31 4.06
CA GLY A 397 2.05 -3.15 3.47
C GLY A 397 3.27 -2.68 4.29
N LEU A 398 3.15 -2.69 5.61
CA LEU A 398 4.25 -2.36 6.51
C LEU A 398 5.39 -3.38 6.43
N ASP A 399 5.07 -4.67 6.44
CA ASP A 399 6.05 -5.75 6.37
C ASP A 399 6.74 -5.78 5.00
N LYS A 400 6.01 -5.48 3.90
CA LYS A 400 6.59 -5.30 2.57
C LYS A 400 7.56 -4.11 2.54
N LYS A 401 7.18 -2.96 3.11
CA LYS A 401 8.06 -1.80 3.25
C LYS A 401 9.33 -2.14 4.05
N LEU A 402 9.21 -2.93 5.11
CA LEU A 402 10.33 -3.42 5.90
C LEU A 402 11.25 -4.33 5.06
N TYR A 403 10.68 -5.29 4.34
CA TYR A 403 11.44 -6.19 3.45
C TYR A 403 12.21 -5.39 2.38
N ASP A 404 11.54 -4.46 1.69
CA ASP A 404 12.16 -3.65 0.64
C ASP A 404 13.27 -2.75 1.19
N PHE A 405 13.06 -2.14 2.37
CA PHE A 405 14.10 -1.37 3.03
C PHE A 405 15.34 -2.22 3.35
N LEU A 406 15.16 -3.41 3.93
CA LEU A 406 16.27 -4.29 4.29
C LEU A 406 16.98 -4.86 3.05
N LYS A 407 16.22 -5.13 1.97
CA LYS A 407 16.76 -5.53 0.68
C LYS A 407 17.65 -4.44 0.11
N ASP A 408 17.13 -3.21 0.03
CA ASP A 408 17.87 -2.05 -0.45
C ASP A 408 19.06 -1.72 0.45
N TYR A 409 19.00 -2.01 1.75
CA TYR A 409 20.13 -1.81 2.67
C TYR A 409 21.26 -2.80 2.40
N ASN A 410 20.94 -4.07 2.14
CA ASN A 410 21.93 -5.11 1.88
C ASN A 410 22.61 -4.97 0.51
N THR A 411 21.95 -4.35 -0.48
CA THR A 411 22.54 -4.07 -1.80
C THR A 411 23.43 -2.83 -1.82
N ASP A 412 23.19 -1.88 -0.92
CA ASP A 412 23.82 -0.55 -0.88
C ASP A 412 25.07 -0.51 0.01
N SER A 413 25.97 -1.49 -0.11
CA SER A 413 27.16 -1.60 0.74
C SER A 413 28.29 -0.61 0.42
N ASP A 414 28.14 0.22 -0.62
CA ASP A 414 29.19 1.13 -1.07
C ASP A 414 29.11 2.50 -0.39
N TRP A 415 30.26 3.17 -0.27
CA TRP A 415 30.35 4.50 0.34
C TRP A 415 29.48 5.56 -0.37
N GLN A 416 29.09 5.32 -1.63
CA GLN A 416 28.30 6.23 -2.46
C GLN A 416 26.81 6.26 -2.06
N SER A 417 26.27 5.15 -1.55
CA SER A 417 24.90 5.03 -1.05
C SER A 417 24.79 5.35 0.44
N TYR A 418 25.90 5.80 1.07
CA TYR A 418 25.94 6.09 2.49
C TYR A 418 24.92 7.17 2.90
N CYS A 419 24.02 6.80 3.82
CA CYS A 419 23.02 7.68 4.38
C CYS A 419 22.90 7.46 5.89
N VAL A 420 23.04 8.55 6.67
CA VAL A 420 22.99 8.52 8.15
C VAL A 420 21.65 7.99 8.64
N GLU A 421 20.53 8.50 8.09
CA GLU A 421 19.21 8.02 8.46
C GLU A 421 18.98 6.54 8.12
N LYS A 422 19.48 6.09 6.96
CA LYS A 422 19.34 4.68 6.55
C LYS A 422 19.99 3.75 7.58
N ARG A 423 21.17 4.12 8.07
CA ARG A 423 21.87 3.39 9.14
C ARG A 423 21.16 3.48 10.49
N ARG A 424 20.63 4.64 10.87
CA ARG A 424 19.83 4.82 12.09
C ARG A 424 18.62 3.87 12.09
N VAL A 425 17.84 3.90 11.02
CA VAL A 425 16.63 3.06 10.87
C VAL A 425 16.97 1.58 10.91
N TYR A 426 18.04 1.14 10.22
CA TYR A 426 18.49 -0.25 10.29
C TYR A 426 18.82 -0.69 11.72
N ASN A 427 19.60 0.13 12.45
CA ASN A 427 19.97 -0.19 13.83
C ASN A 427 18.74 -0.26 14.76
N GLU A 428 17.78 0.65 14.59
CA GLU A 428 16.52 0.64 15.37
C GLU A 428 15.67 -0.61 15.07
N ILE A 429 15.58 -1.03 13.82
CA ILE A 429 14.87 -2.27 13.44
C ILE A 429 15.51 -3.50 14.10
N VAL A 430 16.85 -3.58 14.08
CA VAL A 430 17.58 -4.67 14.73
C VAL A 430 17.36 -4.65 16.25
N ASP A 431 17.36 -3.48 16.87
CA ASP A 431 17.06 -3.32 18.30
C ASP A 431 15.61 -3.71 18.65
N LEU A 432 14.63 -3.33 17.80
CA LEU A 432 13.23 -3.75 17.95
C LEU A 432 13.07 -5.27 17.83
N ASN A 433 13.75 -5.90 16.87
CA ASN A 433 13.79 -7.36 16.76
C ASN A 433 14.45 -8.00 18.00
N ALA A 434 15.55 -7.44 18.50
CA ALA A 434 16.24 -7.92 19.71
C ALA A 434 15.34 -7.84 20.96
N LYS A 435 14.50 -6.81 21.06
CA LYS A 435 13.48 -6.64 22.11
C LYS A 435 12.25 -7.54 21.93
N GLY A 436 12.13 -8.21 20.78
CA GLY A 436 10.99 -9.06 20.45
C GLY A 436 9.72 -8.28 20.12
N GLU A 437 9.85 -7.04 19.67
CA GLU A 437 8.71 -6.22 19.19
C GLU A 437 8.24 -6.70 17.81
N ILE A 438 9.18 -7.18 16.97
CA ILE A 438 8.89 -7.77 15.66
C ILE A 438 8.73 -9.29 15.81
N LYS A 439 7.50 -9.77 16.01
CA LYS A 439 7.21 -11.20 16.20
C LYS A 439 6.67 -11.90 14.96
N SER A 440 6.00 -11.17 14.08
CA SER A 440 5.34 -11.72 12.91
C SER A 440 5.61 -10.88 11.66
N LEU A 441 5.73 -11.56 10.53
CA LEU A 441 5.86 -10.95 9.20
C LEU A 441 4.85 -11.57 8.22
N GLU A 442 4.12 -10.71 7.51
CA GLU A 442 3.15 -11.05 6.48
C GLU A 442 3.60 -10.55 5.10
N LEU A 443 4.29 -11.43 4.37
CA LEU A 443 4.90 -11.15 3.08
C LEU A 443 4.16 -11.90 1.95
N ASN A 444 2.83 -11.88 1.98
CA ASN A 444 1.96 -12.61 1.05
C ASN A 444 1.71 -11.85 -0.28
N ASN A 445 1.28 -12.58 -1.31
CA ASN A 445 0.66 -12.07 -2.55
C ASN A 445 1.62 -11.51 -3.61
N GLU A 446 2.33 -12.42 -4.27
CA GLU A 446 3.06 -12.26 -5.53
C GLU A 446 4.11 -11.14 -5.55
N TYR A 447 4.64 -10.74 -4.39
CA TYR A 447 5.81 -9.86 -4.30
C TYR A 447 7.08 -10.44 -4.94
N SER A 448 6.97 -11.63 -5.55
CA SER A 448 8.05 -12.35 -6.22
C SER A 448 9.23 -12.56 -5.27
N ILE A 449 8.94 -12.84 -3.99
CA ILE A 449 9.96 -13.13 -2.98
C ILE A 449 10.50 -14.54 -3.27
N ALA A 450 11.76 -14.58 -3.71
CA ALA A 450 12.50 -15.81 -3.94
C ALA A 450 13.53 -16.11 -2.85
N THR A 451 13.86 -15.12 -2.01
CA THR A 451 14.91 -15.20 -0.97
C THR A 451 14.50 -14.42 0.28
N LEU A 452 14.90 -14.94 1.43
CA LEU A 452 14.73 -14.37 2.77
C LEU A 452 15.99 -13.65 3.25
N GLN A 453 17.08 -13.63 2.47
CA GLN A 453 18.31 -12.90 2.81
C GLN A 453 18.08 -11.47 3.34
N PRO A 454 17.17 -10.65 2.76
CA PRO A 454 16.88 -9.32 3.30
C PRO A 454 16.49 -9.33 4.77
N ILE A 455 15.73 -10.32 5.22
CA ILE A 455 15.17 -10.37 6.58
C ILE A 455 16.01 -11.19 7.56
N TYR A 456 17.20 -11.67 7.20
CA TYR A 456 18.10 -12.37 8.13
C TYR A 456 18.40 -11.63 9.46
N PRO A 457 18.45 -10.28 9.51
CA PRO A 457 18.59 -9.58 10.79
C PRO A 457 17.42 -9.75 11.76
N LEU A 458 16.29 -10.32 11.31
CA LEU A 458 15.05 -10.51 12.07
C LEU A 458 14.96 -11.95 12.64
N ASP A 459 16.02 -12.41 13.31
CA ASP A 459 16.18 -13.78 13.82
C ASP A 459 15.23 -14.16 14.99
N ASN A 460 14.51 -13.20 15.57
CA ASN A 460 13.61 -13.43 16.70
C ASN A 460 12.14 -13.60 16.31
N ILE A 461 11.81 -13.55 15.02
CA ILE A 461 10.44 -13.75 14.55
C ILE A 461 9.92 -15.14 14.91
N GLN A 462 8.63 -15.20 15.23
CA GLN A 462 7.91 -16.41 15.63
C GLN A 462 6.88 -16.83 14.57
N GLU A 463 6.41 -15.90 13.74
CA GLU A 463 5.44 -16.18 12.71
C GLU A 463 5.89 -15.59 11.38
N LEU A 464 5.85 -16.39 10.31
CA LEU A 464 6.25 -15.98 8.97
C LEU A 464 5.23 -16.48 7.95
N ARG A 465 4.56 -15.56 7.27
CA ARG A 465 3.64 -15.85 6.16
C ARG A 465 4.25 -15.36 4.85
N LEU A 466 4.34 -16.26 3.87
CA LEU A 466 4.99 -16.07 2.57
C LEU A 466 4.11 -16.66 1.45
N ASP A 467 2.80 -16.61 1.62
CA ASP A 467 1.85 -17.23 0.69
C ASP A 467 1.85 -16.54 -0.67
N ASN A 468 1.62 -17.32 -1.73
CA ASN A 468 1.55 -16.85 -3.11
C ASN A 468 2.86 -16.15 -3.54
N ASN A 469 4.03 -16.71 -3.26
CA ASN A 469 5.32 -16.17 -3.73
C ASN A 469 6.00 -17.15 -4.72
N VAL A 470 7.30 -16.95 -4.97
CA VAL A 470 8.09 -17.72 -5.94
C VAL A 470 9.25 -18.46 -5.28
N MET A 471 9.12 -18.81 -4.00
CA MET A 471 10.13 -19.60 -3.30
C MET A 471 10.23 -20.99 -3.92
N ARG A 472 11.45 -21.51 -4.04
CA ARG A 472 11.74 -22.84 -4.61
C ARG A 472 12.25 -23.85 -3.59
N ASP A 473 12.85 -23.36 -2.50
CA ASP A 473 13.37 -24.19 -1.42
C ASP A 473 13.13 -23.51 -0.07
N VAL A 474 13.42 -24.24 1.01
CA VAL A 474 13.19 -23.81 2.41
C VAL A 474 14.48 -23.65 3.21
N LYS A 475 15.66 -23.67 2.55
CA LYS A 475 16.95 -23.72 3.27
C LYS A 475 17.19 -22.47 4.12
N GLU A 476 16.70 -21.33 3.64
CA GLU A 476 16.93 -20.02 4.26
C GLU A 476 16.19 -19.87 5.60
N LEU A 477 15.19 -20.74 5.87
CA LEU A 477 14.49 -20.79 7.16
C LEU A 477 15.43 -21.11 8.33
N SER A 478 16.65 -21.61 8.07
CA SER A 478 17.65 -21.88 9.11
C SER A 478 18.07 -20.65 9.90
N HIS A 479 17.86 -19.45 9.35
CA HIS A 479 18.18 -18.17 10.00
C HIS A 479 17.15 -17.73 11.04
N PHE A 480 16.01 -18.44 11.15
CA PHE A 480 14.89 -18.07 12.02
C PHE A 480 14.56 -19.20 13.01
N PRO A 481 15.46 -19.51 13.97
CA PRO A 481 15.33 -20.66 14.86
C PRO A 481 14.14 -20.56 15.85
N LYS A 482 13.54 -19.38 16.00
CA LYS A 482 12.41 -19.12 16.92
C LYS A 482 11.03 -19.22 16.26
N LEU A 483 10.97 -19.62 14.99
CA LEU A 483 9.70 -19.79 14.28
C LEU A 483 8.83 -20.85 14.95
N LYS A 484 7.58 -20.47 15.17
CA LYS A 484 6.47 -21.31 15.68
C LYS A 484 5.40 -21.53 14.64
N LYS A 485 5.19 -20.58 13.72
CA LYS A 485 4.22 -20.69 12.63
C LYS A 485 4.82 -20.27 11.31
N ILE A 486 4.63 -21.09 10.29
CA ILE A 486 5.13 -20.82 8.94
C ILE A 486 4.01 -21.13 7.95
N SER A 487 3.74 -20.18 7.06
CA SER A 487 2.86 -20.37 5.91
C SER A 487 3.64 -20.08 4.63
N LEU A 488 3.71 -21.08 3.75
CA LEU A 488 4.40 -21.06 2.47
C LEU A 488 3.45 -21.50 1.35
N ARG A 489 2.14 -21.24 1.51
CA ARG A 489 1.11 -21.71 0.58
C ARG A 489 1.35 -21.17 -0.83
N SER A 490 1.05 -21.97 -1.85
CA SER A 490 1.08 -21.58 -3.25
C SER A 490 2.41 -20.91 -3.65
N ASN A 491 3.52 -21.58 -3.35
CA ASN A 491 4.85 -21.22 -3.85
C ASN A 491 5.26 -22.20 -4.96
N THR A 492 6.53 -22.17 -5.37
CA THR A 492 7.11 -23.10 -6.34
C THR A 492 8.06 -24.10 -5.67
N ILE A 493 7.79 -24.47 -4.41
CA ILE A 493 8.67 -25.35 -3.64
C ILE A 493 8.53 -26.78 -4.15
N ASP A 494 9.62 -27.35 -4.67
CA ASP A 494 9.66 -28.72 -5.17
C ASP A 494 10.40 -29.69 -4.23
N SER A 495 11.23 -29.14 -3.36
CA SER A 495 12.11 -29.90 -2.48
C SER A 495 12.24 -29.24 -1.11
N ILE A 496 12.05 -30.06 -0.08
CA ILE A 496 12.31 -29.69 1.31
C ILE A 496 13.45 -30.51 1.92
N HIS A 497 14.33 -31.13 1.13
CA HIS A 497 15.44 -31.92 1.68
C HIS A 497 16.36 -31.13 2.62
N ALA A 498 16.47 -29.82 2.43
CA ALA A 498 17.22 -28.90 3.28
C ALA A 498 16.35 -28.23 4.37
N PHE A 499 15.24 -28.85 4.79
CA PHE A 499 14.40 -28.31 5.86
C PHE A 499 15.22 -28.20 7.16
N PRO A 500 15.31 -27.00 7.78
CA PRO A 500 16.16 -26.78 8.94
C PRO A 500 15.60 -27.40 10.24
N GLU A 501 16.45 -27.51 11.27
CA GLU A 501 16.01 -27.91 12.61
C GLU A 501 15.18 -26.80 13.29
N LEU A 502 13.85 -26.86 13.15
CA LEU A 502 12.91 -25.91 13.75
C LEU A 502 12.15 -26.57 14.89
N LYS A 503 12.82 -26.69 16.04
CA LYS A 503 12.31 -27.41 17.23
C LYS A 503 11.09 -26.75 17.87
N LEU A 504 10.83 -25.47 17.58
CA LEU A 504 9.70 -24.71 18.11
C LEU A 504 8.53 -24.59 17.13
N LEU A 505 8.65 -25.14 15.92
CA LEU A 505 7.62 -25.05 14.90
C LEU A 505 6.40 -25.89 15.29
N GLU A 506 5.24 -25.23 15.43
CA GLU A 506 3.97 -25.84 15.83
C GLU A 506 2.94 -25.85 14.68
N ASP A 507 2.98 -24.85 13.79
CA ASP A 507 2.05 -24.72 12.65
C ASP A 507 2.84 -24.56 11.34
N LEU A 508 2.61 -25.45 10.39
CA LEU A 508 3.25 -25.44 9.09
C LEU A 508 2.24 -25.63 7.97
N ASP A 509 2.18 -24.65 7.06
CA ASP A 509 1.43 -24.74 5.82
C ASP A 509 2.37 -24.74 4.60
N LEU A 510 2.33 -25.83 3.83
CA LEU A 510 3.06 -26.03 2.58
C LEU A 510 2.09 -26.27 1.40
N SER A 511 0.80 -25.97 1.57
CA SER A 511 -0.24 -26.28 0.58
C SER A 511 0.02 -25.64 -0.78
N GLY A 512 -0.36 -26.31 -1.87
CA GLY A 512 -0.20 -25.80 -3.23
C GLY A 512 1.24 -25.75 -3.74
N ASN A 513 2.15 -26.54 -3.17
CA ASN A 513 3.53 -26.71 -3.64
C ASN A 513 3.76 -28.12 -4.18
N THR A 514 4.54 -28.32 -5.24
CA THR A 514 4.74 -29.66 -5.84
C THR A 514 5.89 -30.43 -5.19
N LEU A 515 5.69 -30.98 -3.99
CA LEU A 515 6.75 -31.58 -3.18
C LEU A 515 7.19 -32.97 -3.69
N SER A 516 8.49 -33.17 -3.87
CA SER A 516 9.10 -34.48 -4.22
C SER A 516 9.20 -35.46 -3.04
N GLY A 517 9.08 -34.97 -1.80
CA GLY A 517 9.09 -35.81 -0.59
C GLY A 517 9.02 -35.00 0.70
N ILE A 518 8.57 -35.65 1.78
CA ILE A 518 8.24 -34.99 3.07
C ILE A 518 9.04 -35.49 4.28
N ALA A 519 9.97 -36.44 4.09
CA ALA A 519 10.73 -37.04 5.18
C ALA A 519 11.59 -36.04 5.99
N ALA A 520 11.95 -34.89 5.38
CA ALA A 520 12.72 -33.84 6.03
C ALA A 520 11.94 -33.12 7.14
N LEU A 521 10.61 -33.24 7.19
CA LEU A 521 9.79 -32.67 8.25
C LEU A 521 10.11 -33.26 9.64
N LYS A 522 10.88 -34.35 9.72
CA LYS A 522 11.39 -34.90 11.00
C LYS A 522 12.22 -33.89 11.80
N ASN A 523 12.74 -32.87 11.13
CA ASN A 523 13.52 -31.78 11.71
C ASN A 523 12.64 -30.76 12.47
N ALA A 524 11.31 -30.88 12.41
CA ALA A 524 10.33 -30.07 13.13
C ALA A 524 9.39 -30.96 14.00
N PRO A 525 9.90 -31.59 15.07
CA PRO A 525 9.15 -32.61 15.83
C PRO A 525 7.96 -32.06 16.64
N SER A 526 7.86 -30.74 16.81
CA SER A 526 6.85 -30.07 17.66
C SER A 526 5.56 -29.70 16.93
N ILE A 527 5.42 -30.09 15.66
CA ILE A 527 4.27 -29.77 14.82
C ILE A 527 2.97 -30.29 15.47
N LYS A 528 1.99 -29.38 15.55
CA LYS A 528 0.61 -29.62 16.00
C LYS A 528 -0.39 -29.45 14.86
N ALA A 529 -0.11 -28.54 13.93
CA ALA A 529 -0.93 -28.30 12.75
C ALA A 529 -0.07 -28.40 11.48
N LEU A 530 -0.48 -29.27 10.55
CA LEU A 530 0.21 -29.49 9.29
C LEU A 530 -0.77 -29.41 8.12
N ARG A 531 -0.50 -28.52 7.17
CA ARG A 531 -1.25 -28.40 5.91
C ARG A 531 -0.37 -28.75 4.72
N LEU A 532 -0.83 -29.73 3.95
CA LEU A 532 -0.18 -30.30 2.77
C LEU A 532 -1.21 -30.46 1.63
N GLU A 533 -2.24 -29.62 1.58
CA GLU A 533 -3.25 -29.65 0.52
C GLU A 533 -2.56 -29.47 -0.85
N SER A 534 -2.94 -30.25 -1.86
CA SER A 534 -2.42 -30.09 -3.23
C SER A 534 -0.89 -30.15 -3.32
N THR A 535 -0.24 -31.07 -2.60
CA THR A 535 1.23 -31.19 -2.57
C THR A 535 1.82 -32.29 -3.45
N SER A 536 0.98 -32.96 -4.25
CA SER A 536 1.33 -34.18 -5.00
C SER A 536 1.76 -35.36 -4.10
N LEU A 537 1.32 -35.36 -2.84
CA LEU A 537 1.59 -36.44 -1.89
C LEU A 537 0.89 -37.73 -2.33
N THR A 538 1.60 -38.85 -2.28
CA THR A 538 1.08 -40.19 -2.65
C THR A 538 1.08 -41.18 -1.50
N ASP A 539 1.91 -40.96 -0.48
CA ASP A 539 2.05 -41.82 0.68
C ASP A 539 2.26 -41.01 1.97
N VAL A 540 1.31 -41.12 2.89
CA VAL A 540 1.37 -40.48 4.21
C VAL A 540 2.29 -41.20 5.19
N SER A 541 2.74 -42.43 4.90
CA SER A 541 3.71 -43.16 5.74
C SER A 541 5.07 -42.45 5.86
N ALA A 542 5.39 -41.60 4.88
CA ALA A 542 6.57 -40.75 4.85
C ALA A 542 6.52 -39.59 5.86
N LEU A 543 5.35 -39.31 6.47
CA LEU A 543 5.25 -38.33 7.54
C LEU A 543 5.98 -38.84 8.81
N PRO A 544 6.79 -37.98 9.46
CA PRO A 544 7.38 -38.26 10.76
C PRO A 544 6.32 -38.54 11.84
N ASP A 545 6.72 -39.24 12.90
CA ASP A 545 5.82 -39.52 14.03
C ASP A 545 5.65 -38.30 14.96
N PHE A 546 4.80 -37.37 14.54
CA PHE A 546 4.41 -36.17 15.29
C PHE A 546 3.52 -36.51 16.50
N GLN A 547 4.12 -36.61 17.68
CA GLN A 547 3.44 -36.97 18.94
C GLN A 547 2.34 -35.98 19.37
N ASN A 548 2.37 -34.76 18.84
CA ASN A 548 1.45 -33.68 19.19
C ASN A 548 0.57 -33.21 18.03
N LEU A 549 0.49 -33.97 16.93
CA LEU A 549 -0.34 -33.59 15.78
C LEU A 549 -1.82 -33.62 16.16
N GLU A 550 -2.46 -32.46 16.06
CA GLU A 550 -3.87 -32.20 16.38
C GLU A 550 -4.69 -31.88 15.12
N PHE A 551 -4.06 -31.23 14.13
CA PHE A 551 -4.68 -30.84 12.86
C PHE A 551 -3.83 -31.34 11.68
N LEU A 552 -4.47 -32.04 10.73
CA LEU A 552 -3.82 -32.50 9.50
C LEU A 552 -4.72 -32.25 8.29
N ASP A 553 -4.22 -31.48 7.33
CA ASP A 553 -4.81 -31.34 6.00
C ASP A 553 -3.91 -31.98 4.95
N ILE A 554 -4.41 -33.03 4.31
CA ILE A 554 -3.75 -33.73 3.20
C ILE A 554 -4.69 -33.85 2.00
N SER A 555 -5.66 -32.94 1.90
CA SER A 555 -6.66 -32.90 0.83
C SER A 555 -6.04 -32.63 -0.55
N ASN A 556 -6.78 -32.98 -1.59
CA ASN A 556 -6.38 -32.81 -2.99
C ASN A 556 -5.00 -33.43 -3.31
N ASN A 557 -4.74 -34.62 -2.78
CA ASN A 557 -3.53 -35.41 -3.03
C ASN A 557 -3.89 -36.77 -3.63
N SER A 558 -2.90 -37.45 -4.20
CA SER A 558 -3.07 -38.76 -4.85
C SER A 558 -2.72 -39.92 -3.90
N LEU A 559 -3.27 -39.88 -2.68
CA LEU A 559 -3.04 -40.87 -1.64
C LEU A 559 -3.64 -42.22 -2.00
N ARG A 560 -3.08 -43.30 -1.43
CA ARG A 560 -3.59 -44.68 -1.61
C ARG A 560 -3.94 -45.38 -0.31
N ASP A 561 -3.25 -45.05 0.77
CA ASP A 561 -3.34 -45.71 2.07
C ASP A 561 -3.28 -44.69 3.21
N PHE A 562 -4.13 -44.86 4.23
CA PHE A 562 -4.18 -44.04 5.44
C PHE A 562 -3.75 -44.80 6.71
N SER A 563 -3.35 -46.07 6.60
CA SER A 563 -3.04 -46.94 7.75
C SER A 563 -2.03 -46.31 8.73
N SER A 564 -1.06 -45.56 8.19
CA SER A 564 -0.02 -44.89 8.97
C SER A 564 -0.54 -43.76 9.86
N LEU A 565 -1.76 -43.24 9.63
CA LEU A 565 -2.38 -42.21 10.48
C LEU A 565 -2.67 -42.73 11.90
N SER A 566 -2.64 -44.05 12.14
CA SER A 566 -2.85 -44.66 13.46
C SER A 566 -1.85 -44.20 14.52
N ARG A 567 -0.72 -43.64 14.11
CA ARG A 567 0.31 -43.10 15.02
C ARG A 567 -0.09 -41.77 15.66
N TYR A 568 -0.95 -40.97 15.01
CA TYR A 568 -1.35 -39.63 15.46
C TYR A 568 -2.51 -39.68 16.44
N LYS A 569 -2.24 -40.17 17.65
CA LYS A 569 -3.27 -40.40 18.68
C LYS A 569 -3.98 -39.13 19.16
N LYS A 570 -3.39 -37.95 18.98
CA LYS A 570 -3.99 -36.66 19.37
C LYS A 570 -4.74 -35.97 18.23
N LEU A 571 -4.86 -36.60 17.07
CA LEU A 571 -5.50 -35.99 15.90
C LEU A 571 -6.98 -35.72 16.19
N MET A 572 -7.37 -34.45 16.06
CA MET A 572 -8.71 -33.94 16.34
C MET A 572 -9.40 -33.42 15.09
N ASP A 573 -8.63 -32.89 14.14
CA ASP A 573 -9.12 -32.34 12.89
C ASP A 573 -8.36 -32.98 11.72
N LEU A 574 -9.11 -33.58 10.80
CA LEU A 574 -8.57 -34.28 9.65
C LEU A 574 -9.32 -33.89 8.39
N ASN A 575 -8.59 -33.29 7.44
CA ASN A 575 -9.08 -33.04 6.10
C ASN A 575 -8.39 -33.98 5.09
N ILE A 576 -9.21 -34.84 4.47
CA ILE A 576 -8.80 -35.76 3.39
C ILE A 576 -9.70 -35.60 2.17
N GLY A 577 -10.27 -34.42 1.98
CA GLY A 577 -11.12 -34.12 0.84
C GLY A 577 -10.39 -34.28 -0.49
N SER A 578 -11.11 -34.60 -1.57
CA SER A 578 -10.54 -34.71 -2.92
C SER A 578 -9.38 -35.71 -3.06
N THR A 579 -9.41 -36.83 -2.32
CA THR A 579 -8.41 -37.90 -2.38
C THR A 579 -8.92 -39.13 -3.16
N PHE A 580 -9.54 -38.91 -4.32
CA PHE A 580 -10.27 -39.91 -5.13
C PHE A 580 -9.56 -41.25 -5.44
N ASN A 581 -8.23 -41.29 -5.37
CA ASN A 581 -7.45 -42.51 -5.63
C ASN A 581 -7.23 -43.37 -4.37
N ALA A 582 -7.63 -42.88 -3.21
CA ALA A 582 -7.31 -43.48 -1.92
C ALA A 582 -8.32 -44.56 -1.55
N ARG A 583 -7.82 -45.72 -1.12
CA ARG A 583 -8.68 -46.76 -0.56
C ARG A 583 -9.07 -46.34 0.86
N LEU A 584 -10.23 -45.71 0.99
CA LEU A 584 -10.78 -45.33 2.29
C LEU A 584 -10.95 -46.54 3.24
N ASP A 585 -10.95 -47.78 2.72
CA ASP A 585 -11.00 -49.02 3.49
C ASP A 585 -9.80 -49.21 4.45
N SER A 586 -8.68 -48.53 4.21
CA SER A 586 -7.45 -48.65 5.01
C SER A 586 -7.36 -47.66 6.17
N PHE A 587 -8.44 -46.91 6.44
CA PHE A 587 -8.50 -45.96 7.55
C PHE A 587 -8.31 -46.62 8.92
N PRO A 588 -7.41 -46.10 9.78
CA PRO A 588 -7.22 -46.59 11.13
C PRO A 588 -8.30 -46.08 12.09
N ALA A 589 -8.39 -46.69 13.28
CA ALA A 589 -9.25 -46.21 14.34
C ALA A 589 -8.68 -44.90 14.94
N LEU A 590 -9.39 -43.79 14.74
CA LEU A 590 -9.04 -42.46 15.25
C LEU A 590 -10.09 -41.99 16.26
N GLU A 591 -9.83 -42.24 17.54
CA GLU A 591 -10.81 -42.07 18.63
C GLU A 591 -11.08 -40.61 19.02
N ASN A 592 -10.12 -39.71 18.78
CA ASN A 592 -10.16 -38.31 19.24
C ASN A 592 -10.64 -37.32 18.18
N LEU A 593 -11.05 -37.79 16.99
CA LEU A 593 -11.54 -36.92 15.93
C LEU A 593 -12.81 -36.17 16.35
N LYS A 594 -12.79 -34.86 16.10
CA LYS A 594 -13.91 -33.92 16.29
C LYS A 594 -14.39 -33.33 14.96
N TYR A 595 -13.48 -33.16 14.01
CA TYR A 595 -13.74 -32.63 12.68
C TYR A 595 -13.18 -33.59 11.65
N LEU A 596 -14.01 -33.95 10.67
CA LEU A 596 -13.62 -34.83 9.58
C LEU A 596 -14.18 -34.28 8.26
N ASP A 597 -13.28 -34.00 7.32
CA ASP A 597 -13.63 -33.62 5.96
C ASP A 597 -13.35 -34.74 4.97
N LEU A 598 -14.42 -35.27 4.40
CA LEU A 598 -14.46 -36.31 3.36
C LEU A 598 -15.03 -35.77 2.05
N ASN A 599 -14.95 -34.45 1.79
CA ASN A 599 -15.48 -33.88 0.56
C ASN A 599 -14.89 -34.57 -0.68
N SER A 600 -15.66 -34.65 -1.76
CA SER A 600 -15.11 -35.03 -3.07
C SER A 600 -14.28 -36.33 -3.04
N ASN A 601 -14.74 -37.38 -2.35
CA ASN A 601 -13.97 -38.63 -2.21
C ASN A 601 -14.59 -39.81 -2.97
N GLY A 602 -15.56 -39.54 -3.84
CA GLY A 602 -16.24 -40.59 -4.62
C GLY A 602 -16.99 -41.59 -3.73
N ILE A 603 -17.46 -41.15 -2.55
CA ILE A 603 -18.27 -41.99 -1.66
C ILE A 603 -19.64 -42.15 -2.32
N THR A 604 -20.01 -43.40 -2.62
CA THR A 604 -21.27 -43.74 -3.27
C THR A 604 -22.20 -44.49 -2.31
N ALA A 605 -23.46 -44.67 -2.70
CA ALA A 605 -24.39 -45.52 -1.96
C ALA A 605 -23.86 -46.96 -1.74
N SER A 606 -23.02 -47.50 -2.63
CA SER A 606 -22.54 -48.89 -2.53
C SER A 606 -21.34 -49.09 -1.60
N ASN A 607 -20.54 -48.06 -1.34
CA ASN A 607 -19.33 -48.17 -0.49
C ASN A 607 -19.43 -47.37 0.83
N SER A 608 -20.40 -46.46 0.96
CA SER A 608 -20.58 -45.62 2.15
C SER A 608 -20.62 -46.40 3.47
N SER A 609 -21.32 -47.54 3.53
CA SER A 609 -21.39 -48.37 4.75
C SER A 609 -20.03 -48.92 5.17
N GLU A 610 -19.20 -49.38 4.23
CA GLU A 610 -17.86 -49.89 4.54
C GLU A 610 -16.97 -48.76 5.06
N ILE A 611 -17.02 -47.60 4.41
CA ILE A 611 -16.21 -46.42 4.72
C ILE A 611 -16.59 -45.85 6.09
N PHE A 612 -17.87 -45.55 6.31
CA PHE A 612 -18.33 -44.93 7.57
C PHE A 612 -18.10 -45.84 8.77
N ASN A 613 -18.19 -47.17 8.60
CA ASN A 613 -17.86 -48.13 9.65
C ASN A 613 -16.39 -48.07 10.11
N LYS A 614 -15.46 -47.54 9.31
CA LYS A 614 -14.06 -47.31 9.75
C LYS A 614 -13.97 -46.21 10.80
N PHE A 615 -14.87 -45.24 10.74
CA PHE A 615 -14.92 -44.10 11.66
C PHE A 615 -15.84 -44.35 12.86
N LYS A 616 -16.35 -45.57 13.07
CA LYS A 616 -17.22 -45.93 14.21
C LYS A 616 -16.60 -45.67 15.58
N PHE A 617 -15.28 -45.58 15.66
CA PHE A 617 -14.54 -45.30 16.89
C PHE A 617 -14.44 -43.80 17.20
N SER A 618 -14.73 -42.93 16.23
CA SER A 618 -14.72 -41.47 16.34
C SER A 618 -16.01 -40.95 16.98
N SER A 619 -16.37 -41.47 18.15
CA SER A 619 -17.64 -41.16 18.84
C SER A 619 -17.79 -39.69 19.26
N GLN A 620 -16.68 -38.95 19.33
CA GLN A 620 -16.62 -37.52 19.66
C GLN A 620 -16.77 -36.61 18.43
N LEU A 621 -16.98 -37.16 17.23
CA LEU A 621 -17.10 -36.39 16.00
C LEU A 621 -18.26 -35.41 16.09
N ASN A 622 -17.93 -34.12 16.05
CA ASN A 622 -18.89 -33.01 16.14
C ASN A 622 -19.29 -32.52 14.75
N SER A 623 -18.35 -32.49 13.80
CA SER A 623 -18.56 -31.98 12.45
C SER A 623 -18.08 -32.96 11.40
N LEU A 624 -18.94 -33.22 10.41
CA LEU A 624 -18.66 -34.11 9.29
C LEU A 624 -19.00 -33.40 7.98
N ASN A 625 -18.02 -33.34 7.07
CA ASN A 625 -18.21 -32.84 5.71
C ASN A 625 -18.17 -34.02 4.71
N LEU A 626 -19.27 -34.23 4.00
CA LEU A 626 -19.51 -35.22 2.96
C LEU A 626 -19.86 -34.57 1.61
N ASN A 627 -19.60 -33.28 1.44
CA ASN A 627 -19.98 -32.53 0.25
C ASN A 627 -19.38 -33.14 -1.02
N ASN A 628 -20.05 -32.98 -2.16
CA ASN A 628 -19.54 -33.39 -3.47
C ASN A 628 -19.22 -34.91 -3.57
N ASN A 629 -20.03 -35.75 -2.93
CA ASN A 629 -19.96 -37.20 -3.06
C ASN A 629 -21.20 -37.71 -3.83
N GLN A 630 -21.53 -39.00 -3.72
CA GLN A 630 -22.66 -39.64 -4.38
C GLN A 630 -23.45 -40.52 -3.39
N ILE A 631 -23.57 -40.06 -2.14
CA ILE A 631 -24.37 -40.78 -1.13
C ILE A 631 -25.87 -40.65 -1.46
N GLY A 632 -26.64 -41.72 -1.21
CA GLY A 632 -28.07 -41.77 -1.52
C GLY A 632 -29.00 -41.59 -0.32
N ASN A 633 -28.54 -41.93 0.88
CA ASN A 633 -29.26 -41.84 2.15
C ASN A 633 -28.26 -41.95 3.34
N PHE A 634 -28.77 -41.96 4.57
CA PHE A 634 -27.96 -41.97 5.80
C PHE A 634 -27.99 -43.30 6.58
N TYR A 635 -28.54 -44.39 6.01
CA TYR A 635 -28.53 -45.70 6.67
C TYR A 635 -27.12 -46.23 6.91
N ALA A 636 -26.17 -45.91 6.03
CA ALA A 636 -24.77 -46.25 6.17
C ALA A 636 -24.11 -45.66 7.44
N CYS A 637 -24.73 -44.65 8.05
CA CYS A 637 -24.28 -44.04 9.30
C CYS A 637 -24.84 -44.71 10.56
N ILE A 638 -25.52 -45.84 10.41
CA ILE A 638 -26.11 -46.62 11.51
C ILE A 638 -25.31 -47.91 11.67
N ASN A 639 -24.96 -48.22 12.92
CA ASN A 639 -24.34 -49.50 13.24
C ASN A 639 -25.37 -50.63 13.03
N GLU A 640 -25.07 -51.55 12.09
CA GLU A 640 -25.98 -52.65 11.73
C GLU A 640 -26.37 -53.55 12.91
N THR A 641 -25.49 -53.70 13.91
CA THR A 641 -25.72 -54.60 15.05
C THR A 641 -26.46 -53.92 16.19
N SER A 642 -26.13 -52.66 16.52
CA SER A 642 -26.71 -51.95 17.66
C SER A 642 -27.90 -51.06 17.29
N GLY A 643 -28.06 -50.72 16.01
CA GLY A 643 -29.04 -49.73 15.54
C GLY A 643 -28.72 -48.29 15.99
N GLN A 644 -27.55 -48.05 16.58
CA GLN A 644 -27.13 -46.73 17.06
C GLN A 644 -26.40 -45.95 15.97
N ALA A 645 -26.41 -44.61 16.07
CA ALA A 645 -25.61 -43.75 15.21
C ALA A 645 -24.11 -44.09 15.33
N LEU A 646 -23.40 -44.15 14.20
CA LEU A 646 -21.93 -44.21 14.18
C LEU A 646 -21.30 -42.93 14.74
N PHE A 647 -21.99 -41.79 14.58
CA PHE A 647 -21.55 -40.46 15.03
C PHE A 647 -22.58 -39.86 16.00
N PRO A 648 -22.67 -40.36 17.26
CA PRO A 648 -23.74 -39.97 18.18
C PRO A 648 -23.63 -38.52 18.68
N SER A 649 -22.43 -37.92 18.62
CA SER A 649 -22.15 -36.54 19.07
C SER A 649 -22.22 -35.50 17.94
N LEU A 650 -22.67 -35.89 16.75
CA LEU A 650 -22.62 -35.03 15.57
C LEU A 650 -23.57 -33.83 15.71
N GLU A 651 -23.01 -32.63 15.64
CA GLU A 651 -23.74 -31.36 15.71
C GLU A 651 -23.81 -30.67 14.35
N LYS A 652 -22.83 -30.90 13.45
CA LYS A 652 -22.76 -30.29 12.12
C LYS A 652 -22.56 -31.33 11.03
N LEU A 653 -23.42 -31.27 10.02
CA LEU A 653 -23.35 -32.16 8.86
C LEU A 653 -23.48 -31.36 7.57
N TYR A 654 -22.45 -31.44 6.75
CA TYR A 654 -22.46 -30.90 5.39
C TYR A 654 -22.49 -32.06 4.41
N ALA A 655 -23.51 -32.12 3.56
CA ALA A 655 -23.69 -33.15 2.55
C ALA A 655 -24.30 -32.56 1.27
N TYR A 656 -23.93 -31.33 0.92
CA TYR A 656 -24.40 -30.68 -0.29
C TYR A 656 -23.79 -31.30 -1.56
N ASN A 657 -24.49 -31.17 -2.69
CA ASN A 657 -24.06 -31.72 -3.98
C ASN A 657 -23.76 -33.22 -3.89
N ASN A 658 -24.75 -33.99 -3.48
CA ASN A 658 -24.71 -35.44 -3.43
C ASN A 658 -25.81 -36.03 -4.33
N SER A 659 -26.12 -37.32 -4.17
CA SER A 659 -27.24 -37.98 -4.84
C SER A 659 -28.33 -38.39 -3.84
N ILE A 660 -28.50 -37.64 -2.75
CA ILE A 660 -29.41 -38.00 -1.66
C ILE A 660 -30.84 -37.89 -2.19
N TYR A 661 -31.53 -39.02 -2.28
CA TYR A 661 -32.93 -39.09 -2.70
C TYR A 661 -33.86 -39.44 -1.54
N SER A 662 -33.31 -39.93 -0.43
CA SER A 662 -34.04 -40.27 0.79
C SER A 662 -33.26 -39.84 2.02
N LEU A 663 -33.94 -39.17 2.95
CA LEU A 663 -33.38 -38.79 4.25
C LEU A 663 -33.47 -39.93 5.28
N ALA A 664 -33.82 -41.14 4.86
CA ALA A 664 -33.89 -42.28 5.76
C ALA A 664 -32.55 -42.51 6.47
N GLY A 665 -32.63 -42.76 7.78
CA GLY A 665 -31.49 -42.90 8.67
C GLY A 665 -31.00 -41.60 9.33
N ILE A 666 -31.36 -40.40 8.84
CA ILE A 666 -30.87 -39.13 9.40
C ILE A 666 -31.29 -38.91 10.87
N GLY A 667 -32.46 -39.46 11.25
CA GLY A 667 -33.05 -39.24 12.57
C GLY A 667 -32.25 -39.81 13.75
N VAL A 668 -31.16 -40.55 13.50
CA VAL A 668 -30.24 -41.02 14.55
C VAL A 668 -29.33 -39.90 15.08
N PHE A 669 -29.11 -38.82 14.31
CA PHE A 669 -28.28 -37.69 14.69
C PHE A 669 -29.00 -36.69 15.60
N THR A 670 -29.48 -37.16 16.74
CA THR A 670 -30.32 -36.35 17.66
C THR A 670 -29.65 -35.09 18.25
N GLN A 671 -28.33 -34.97 18.11
CA GLN A 671 -27.55 -33.81 18.55
C GLN A 671 -27.37 -32.75 17.45
N LEU A 672 -27.84 -33.00 16.23
CA LEU A 672 -27.60 -32.14 15.08
C LEU A 672 -28.22 -30.75 15.25
N LYS A 673 -27.40 -29.72 15.03
CA LYS A 673 -27.76 -28.29 15.08
C LYS A 673 -27.68 -27.64 13.71
N GLU A 674 -26.75 -28.09 12.86
CA GLU A 674 -26.51 -27.51 11.54
C GLU A 674 -26.49 -28.61 10.46
N LEU A 675 -27.36 -28.48 9.46
CA LEU A 675 -27.52 -29.44 8.37
C LEU A 675 -27.56 -28.73 7.02
N HIS A 676 -26.57 -29.02 6.17
CA HIS A 676 -26.54 -28.55 4.79
C HIS A 676 -26.67 -29.72 3.83
N ILE A 677 -27.81 -29.83 3.17
CA ILE A 677 -28.18 -30.92 2.23
C ILE A 677 -28.67 -30.35 0.90
N ASN A 678 -28.23 -29.14 0.57
CA ASN A 678 -28.57 -28.47 -0.68
C ASN A 678 -28.00 -29.18 -1.92
N SER A 679 -28.60 -28.93 -3.08
CA SER A 679 -28.22 -29.55 -4.36
C SER A 679 -28.23 -31.08 -4.28
N ASN A 680 -29.37 -31.65 -3.92
CA ASN A 680 -29.61 -33.09 -3.85
C ASN A 680 -30.92 -33.45 -4.59
N ASN A 681 -31.39 -34.68 -4.45
CA ASN A 681 -32.63 -35.18 -5.06
C ASN A 681 -33.73 -35.45 -4.02
N ILE A 682 -33.75 -34.68 -2.93
CA ILE A 682 -34.68 -34.87 -1.81
C ILE A 682 -36.08 -34.41 -2.24
N LYS A 683 -37.10 -35.21 -1.90
CA LYS A 683 -38.50 -34.90 -2.17
C LYS A 683 -39.34 -34.66 -0.92
N GLU A 684 -38.96 -35.30 0.19
CA GLU A 684 -39.73 -35.37 1.44
C GLU A 684 -38.78 -35.11 2.62
N ILE A 685 -39.28 -34.36 3.61
CA ILE A 685 -38.50 -33.93 4.79
C ILE A 685 -38.90 -34.62 6.09
N GLU A 686 -39.92 -35.49 6.09
CA GLU A 686 -40.45 -36.17 7.28
C GLU A 686 -39.35 -36.77 8.20
N PRO A 687 -38.29 -37.43 7.68
CA PRO A 687 -37.24 -37.99 8.53
C PRO A 687 -36.46 -36.96 9.38
N LEU A 688 -36.51 -35.67 9.03
CA LEU A 688 -35.86 -34.59 9.78
C LEU A 688 -36.54 -34.29 11.11
N PHE A 689 -37.82 -34.62 11.28
CA PHE A 689 -38.60 -34.14 12.43
C PHE A 689 -38.13 -34.70 13.79
N LYS A 690 -37.29 -35.73 13.77
CA LYS A 690 -36.60 -36.24 14.97
C LYS A 690 -35.46 -35.33 15.46
N LEU A 691 -35.00 -34.40 14.63
CA LEU A 691 -33.85 -33.51 14.89
C LEU A 691 -34.28 -32.26 15.67
N SER A 692 -34.79 -32.47 16.89
CA SER A 692 -35.35 -31.40 17.74
C SER A 692 -34.38 -30.27 18.13
N LYS A 693 -33.07 -30.45 17.92
CA LYS A 693 -32.03 -29.46 18.19
C LYS A 693 -31.59 -28.66 16.96
N LEU A 694 -32.16 -28.93 15.78
CA LEU A 694 -31.74 -28.31 14.54
C LEU A 694 -32.06 -26.81 14.53
N GLN A 695 -31.04 -26.01 14.25
CA GLN A 695 -31.06 -24.53 14.24
C GLN A 695 -30.87 -23.97 12.83
N THR A 696 -29.99 -24.59 12.05
CA THR A 696 -29.68 -24.19 10.68
C THR A 696 -29.96 -25.36 9.73
N LEU A 697 -30.79 -25.10 8.71
CA LEU A 697 -31.16 -26.09 7.70
C LEU A 697 -31.07 -25.46 6.31
N ASN A 698 -30.18 -25.99 5.48
CA ASN A 698 -30.08 -25.63 4.07
C ASN A 698 -30.58 -26.78 3.19
N LEU A 699 -31.76 -26.58 2.60
CA LEU A 699 -32.43 -27.51 1.69
C LEU A 699 -32.38 -27.04 0.23
N SER A 700 -31.74 -25.90 -0.05
CA SER A 700 -31.79 -25.27 -1.38
C SER A 700 -31.48 -26.21 -2.54
N ASN A 701 -32.06 -25.96 -3.71
CA ASN A 701 -31.87 -26.78 -4.91
C ASN A 701 -32.19 -28.27 -4.70
N ASN A 702 -33.33 -28.56 -4.05
CA ASN A 702 -33.89 -29.91 -3.99
C ASN A 702 -35.30 -29.91 -4.61
N PRO A 703 -35.70 -31.00 -5.30
CA PRO A 703 -37.04 -31.14 -5.86
C PRO A 703 -38.08 -31.52 -4.79
N LEU A 704 -38.21 -30.68 -3.75
CA LEU A 704 -39.16 -30.90 -2.65
C LEU A 704 -40.61 -30.90 -3.17
N GLN A 705 -41.42 -31.85 -2.71
CA GLN A 705 -42.85 -31.86 -3.02
C GLN A 705 -43.61 -30.84 -2.17
N ASP A 706 -43.32 -30.83 -0.89
CA ASP A 706 -43.88 -29.96 0.14
C ASP A 706 -42.89 -29.88 1.31
N ILE A 707 -43.23 -29.06 2.31
CA ILE A 707 -42.52 -28.98 3.58
C ILE A 707 -43.47 -29.21 4.76
N GLU A 708 -44.55 -29.98 4.56
CA GLU A 708 -45.54 -30.25 5.61
C GLU A 708 -44.90 -30.96 6.81
N GLY A 709 -45.15 -30.46 8.01
CA GLY A 709 -44.56 -30.93 9.27
C GLY A 709 -43.30 -30.19 9.71
N ILE A 710 -42.86 -29.15 8.98
CA ILE A 710 -41.63 -28.39 9.31
C ILE A 710 -41.73 -27.66 10.66
N GLU A 711 -42.94 -27.37 11.15
CA GLU A 711 -43.20 -26.77 12.46
C GLU A 711 -42.70 -27.61 13.64
N GLN A 712 -42.42 -28.90 13.41
CA GLN A 712 -41.85 -29.79 14.41
C GLN A 712 -40.41 -29.40 14.76
N LEU A 713 -39.69 -28.71 13.87
CA LEU A 713 -38.31 -28.24 14.06
C LEU A 713 -38.26 -26.92 14.86
N LYS A 714 -38.79 -26.93 16.08
CA LYS A 714 -39.03 -25.72 16.91
C LYS A 714 -37.79 -24.86 17.22
N GLN A 715 -36.58 -25.40 17.08
CA GLN A 715 -35.32 -24.68 17.32
C GLN A 715 -34.77 -23.99 16.06
N LEU A 716 -35.43 -24.15 14.91
CA LEU A 716 -34.94 -23.63 13.65
C LEU A 716 -34.94 -22.10 13.65
N SER A 717 -33.76 -21.54 13.36
CA SER A 717 -33.50 -20.10 13.32
C SER A 717 -33.05 -19.61 11.94
N ASP A 718 -32.45 -20.49 11.14
CA ASP A 718 -31.98 -20.23 9.78
C ASP A 718 -32.45 -21.34 8.84
N LEU A 719 -33.24 -20.97 7.83
CA LEU A 719 -33.81 -21.88 6.84
C LEU A 719 -33.57 -21.37 5.43
N ASN A 720 -32.93 -22.20 4.60
CA ASN A 720 -32.78 -21.94 3.17
C ASN A 720 -33.57 -22.94 2.33
N LEU A 721 -34.59 -22.41 1.62
CA LEU A 721 -35.48 -23.11 0.69
C LEU A 721 -35.30 -22.64 -0.76
N ARG A 722 -34.20 -21.94 -1.09
CA ARG A 722 -33.96 -21.42 -2.43
C ARG A 722 -34.14 -22.52 -3.49
N ALA A 723 -34.87 -22.21 -4.56
CA ALA A 723 -35.12 -23.11 -5.68
C ALA A 723 -35.79 -24.46 -5.33
N CYS A 724 -36.52 -24.55 -4.21
CA CYS A 724 -37.18 -25.80 -3.78
C CYS A 724 -38.60 -26.03 -4.33
N HIS A 725 -39.21 -25.07 -5.04
CA HIS A 725 -40.51 -25.19 -5.75
C HIS A 725 -41.61 -26.01 -5.04
N VAL A 726 -41.77 -25.81 -3.72
CA VAL A 726 -42.70 -26.57 -2.87
C VAL A 726 -44.17 -26.31 -3.25
N ARG A 727 -45.03 -27.32 -3.10
CA ARG A 727 -46.47 -27.22 -3.38
C ARG A 727 -47.32 -26.76 -2.20
N SER A 728 -46.91 -27.08 -0.97
CA SER A 728 -47.60 -26.74 0.29
C SER A 728 -46.62 -26.67 1.48
N GLY A 729 -47.09 -26.19 2.64
CA GLY A 729 -46.35 -26.16 3.91
C GLY A 729 -45.68 -24.81 4.28
N LEU A 730 -45.73 -23.79 3.42
CA LEU A 730 -45.12 -22.47 3.72
C LEU A 730 -45.81 -21.74 4.89
N ASP A 731 -47.10 -22.01 5.11
CA ASP A 731 -47.90 -21.46 6.20
C ASP A 731 -47.53 -22.01 7.58
N GLU A 732 -46.98 -23.23 7.63
CA GLU A 732 -46.50 -23.84 8.88
C GLU A 732 -45.26 -23.13 9.45
N LEU A 733 -44.51 -22.40 8.62
CA LEU A 733 -43.35 -21.60 9.04
C LEU A 733 -43.73 -20.53 10.10
N GLN A 734 -45.00 -20.13 10.17
CA GLN A 734 -45.52 -19.20 11.18
C GLN A 734 -45.44 -19.75 12.61
N GLN A 735 -45.32 -21.07 12.76
CA GLN A 735 -45.19 -21.74 14.04
C GLN A 735 -43.72 -21.80 14.53
N LEU A 736 -42.75 -21.44 13.68
CA LEU A 736 -41.32 -21.42 14.01
C LEU A 736 -40.94 -20.11 14.68
N ASN A 737 -41.20 -20.00 15.98
CA ASN A 737 -40.99 -18.77 16.76
C ASN A 737 -39.53 -18.26 16.81
N ASN A 738 -38.55 -19.11 16.48
CA ASN A 738 -37.13 -18.74 16.47
C ASN A 738 -36.60 -18.39 15.08
N LEU A 739 -37.42 -18.51 14.03
CA LEU A 739 -36.99 -18.32 12.64
C LEU A 739 -36.64 -16.85 12.40
N SER A 740 -35.34 -16.59 12.20
CA SER A 740 -34.78 -15.25 12.07
C SER A 740 -34.28 -14.96 10.66
N VAL A 741 -33.74 -15.98 9.97
CA VAL A 741 -33.22 -15.90 8.61
C VAL A 741 -33.97 -16.88 7.73
N LEU A 742 -34.55 -16.38 6.64
CA LEU A 742 -35.28 -17.18 5.68
C LEU A 742 -34.88 -16.81 4.24
N ASP A 743 -34.47 -17.80 3.47
CA ASP A 743 -34.24 -17.68 2.03
C ASP A 743 -35.26 -18.50 1.24
N VAL A 744 -36.12 -17.80 0.51
CA VAL A 744 -37.17 -18.31 -0.38
C VAL A 744 -36.96 -17.83 -1.82
N SER A 745 -35.71 -17.56 -2.18
CA SER A 745 -35.34 -17.12 -3.52
C SER A 745 -35.64 -18.20 -4.58
N GLU A 746 -35.93 -17.80 -5.81
CA GLU A 746 -36.17 -18.73 -6.93
C GLU A 746 -37.29 -19.76 -6.68
N MET A 747 -38.29 -19.45 -5.85
CA MET A 747 -39.42 -20.35 -5.56
C MET A 747 -40.63 -20.11 -6.47
N GLY A 748 -40.59 -19.08 -7.33
CA GLY A 748 -41.69 -18.70 -8.21
C GLY A 748 -42.86 -18.01 -7.50
N LEU A 749 -42.63 -17.42 -6.31
CA LEU A 749 -43.64 -16.79 -5.48
C LEU A 749 -44.21 -15.52 -6.13
N TYR A 750 -45.52 -15.30 -5.99
CA TYR A 750 -46.21 -14.10 -6.47
C TYR A 750 -46.49 -13.05 -5.37
N SER A 751 -46.45 -13.48 -4.11
CA SER A 751 -46.71 -12.67 -2.93
C SER A 751 -45.88 -13.19 -1.75
N LEU A 752 -45.64 -12.30 -0.77
CA LEU A 752 -44.97 -12.61 0.49
C LEU A 752 -45.94 -12.74 1.67
N ASP A 753 -47.26 -12.67 1.44
CA ASP A 753 -48.30 -12.61 2.49
C ASP A 753 -48.12 -13.71 3.56
N VAL A 754 -47.75 -14.92 3.15
CA VAL A 754 -47.58 -16.08 4.05
C VAL A 754 -46.48 -15.85 5.10
N PHE A 755 -45.44 -15.08 4.76
CA PHE A 755 -44.31 -14.81 5.64
C PHE A 755 -44.54 -13.60 6.57
N THR A 756 -45.55 -12.78 6.29
CA THR A 756 -45.88 -11.59 7.10
C THR A 756 -46.36 -11.92 8.51
N SER A 757 -46.69 -13.19 8.75
CA SER A 757 -47.08 -13.74 10.05
C SER A 757 -45.92 -14.38 10.82
N ILE A 758 -44.66 -14.14 10.43
CA ILE A 758 -43.45 -14.65 11.09
C ILE A 758 -42.71 -13.47 11.75
N PRO A 759 -43.14 -13.00 12.94
CA PRO A 759 -42.63 -11.76 13.53
C PRO A 759 -41.16 -11.84 14.00
N SER A 760 -40.58 -13.04 14.06
CA SER A 760 -39.18 -13.27 14.45
C SER A 760 -38.18 -12.99 13.33
N LEU A 761 -38.62 -12.79 12.08
CA LEU A 761 -37.72 -12.58 10.94
C LEU A 761 -36.93 -11.27 11.07
N THR A 762 -35.62 -11.38 10.91
CA THR A 762 -34.68 -10.27 10.81
C THR A 762 -34.08 -10.14 9.42
N LYS A 763 -33.97 -11.26 8.69
CA LYS A 763 -33.49 -11.28 7.29
C LYS A 763 -34.40 -12.14 6.41
N LEU A 764 -34.85 -11.57 5.30
CA LEU A 764 -35.65 -12.26 4.30
C LEU A 764 -35.03 -12.09 2.90
N TYR A 765 -34.65 -13.21 2.28
CA TYR A 765 -34.20 -13.27 0.90
C TYR A 765 -35.31 -13.87 0.04
N ALA A 766 -35.77 -13.12 -0.95
CA ALA A 766 -36.81 -13.54 -1.89
C ALA A 766 -36.47 -13.16 -3.34
N VAL A 767 -35.17 -13.15 -3.64
CA VAL A 767 -34.61 -12.77 -4.95
C VAL A 767 -35.09 -13.73 -6.04
N GLN A 768 -35.27 -13.20 -7.26
CA GLN A 768 -35.66 -14.01 -8.44
C GLN A 768 -37.00 -14.75 -8.25
N ASN A 769 -37.98 -14.08 -7.64
CA ASN A 769 -39.38 -14.50 -7.62
C ASN A 769 -40.25 -13.65 -8.58
N ASN A 770 -41.55 -13.95 -8.63
CA ASN A 770 -42.55 -13.21 -9.42
C ASN A 770 -43.40 -12.25 -8.57
N ILE A 771 -42.81 -11.69 -7.52
CA ILE A 771 -43.52 -10.91 -6.49
C ILE A 771 -44.10 -9.63 -7.12
N ARG A 772 -45.42 -9.43 -6.95
CA ARG A 772 -46.13 -8.26 -7.50
C ARG A 772 -46.59 -7.26 -6.44
N SER A 773 -46.49 -7.64 -5.17
CA SER A 773 -47.00 -6.86 -4.04
C SER A 773 -46.15 -7.13 -2.80
N LEU A 774 -45.90 -6.08 -2.02
CA LEU A 774 -45.24 -6.15 -0.71
C LEU A 774 -46.21 -5.86 0.45
N LYS A 775 -47.51 -5.95 0.20
CA LYS A 775 -48.54 -5.74 1.23
C LYS A 775 -48.31 -6.69 2.41
N GLY A 776 -48.43 -6.17 3.64
CA GLY A 776 -48.26 -6.94 4.86
C GLY A 776 -46.82 -7.01 5.38
N ILE A 777 -45.82 -6.60 4.59
CA ILE A 777 -44.42 -6.58 5.03
C ILE A 777 -44.22 -5.61 6.21
N GLU A 778 -45.07 -4.59 6.34
CA GLU A 778 -45.08 -3.64 7.45
C GLU A 778 -45.31 -4.29 8.82
N LYS A 779 -45.80 -5.54 8.86
CA LYS A 779 -46.00 -6.32 10.09
C LYS A 779 -44.70 -6.96 10.62
N LEU A 780 -43.65 -7.03 9.79
CA LEU A 780 -42.36 -7.59 10.17
C LEU A 780 -41.49 -6.52 10.84
N GLU A 781 -41.87 -6.11 12.05
CA GLU A 781 -41.24 -5.00 12.78
C GLU A 781 -39.74 -5.24 13.09
N ASN A 782 -39.30 -6.49 13.14
CA ASN A 782 -37.91 -6.87 13.42
C ASN A 782 -37.04 -7.02 12.17
N LEU A 783 -37.60 -6.82 10.97
CA LEU A 783 -36.89 -7.04 9.70
C LEU A 783 -35.82 -5.96 9.49
N GLN A 784 -34.56 -6.39 9.39
CA GLN A 784 -33.38 -5.54 9.18
C GLN A 784 -32.92 -5.56 7.73
N GLU A 785 -33.01 -6.72 7.09
CA GLU A 785 -32.57 -6.94 5.70
C GLU A 785 -33.68 -7.59 4.87
N LEU A 786 -34.01 -6.98 3.73
CA LEU A 786 -34.95 -7.51 2.75
C LEU A 786 -34.30 -7.46 1.36
N HIS A 787 -34.15 -8.62 0.73
CA HIS A 787 -33.57 -8.77 -0.61
C HIS A 787 -34.66 -9.32 -1.56
N LEU A 788 -35.00 -8.56 -2.62
CA LEU A 788 -36.11 -8.85 -3.54
C LEU A 788 -35.64 -9.00 -5.00
#